data_AF-A0A6P5XU60-F1
#
_entry.id   AF-A0A6P5XU60-F1
#
_cell.length_a   1.000
_cell.length_b   1.000
_cell.length_c   1.000
_cell.angle_alpha   90.00
_cell.angle_beta   90.00
_cell.angle_gamma   90.00
#
_symmetry.space_group_name_H-M   'P 1'
#
loop_
_entity.id
_entity.type
_entity.pdbx_description
1 polymer ?
#
loop_
_entity_poly.entity_id
_entity_poly.type
_entity_poly.pdbx_seq_one_letter_code
_entity_poly.pdbx_strand_id
1 'polypeptide(L)'
;MGGIRSLLLVCMMLLLIANATVGGRKSGKSSSSSVFSLFNLKEKSRFWSEAVIRGDFDDLETSSPKMGVYNYTKAGNIANYLNLMEVDSMYLPVPVNFIFIGFEGKGNHEFKLHREELERWFTKIDHIFAHTRVPQIGELLTPFYKISIDKMQHHHLPIISHINYNFSVHAIQMGEKVTSVFERAINVFARRDDVSGDRDGTDSLWQVDVDMMDVLVTSLVEYLQLEDAYNIFILNPSRDLKRSKYGYRRGLSESEITFLKEDKSLQSKILQSGSVPGSVLALDNIKKPLYGKHPMAKFAWTVTEETDTVEWHNICLDALMNVEKLYQGKDTAEIIQNKVLQLLNGKNEDMKLLLERKLKSGDFNDHHAECLTDTWIGKDRWAFIDLSAGPFSWGPAVGGEGVRTELSLPNVGKTIGAVEEISEDEAEDRLQDAIQEKFAVFGDKDHQAIDILLAEIDIYELFAFKHCKGRKVKLSLCDELDERMRDLKEELQSFEGEEYDESHRRKAIDALKRMENWNLFSDTHEEFQNYTVARDIFLAHLGATLWGSVRHIISPSVADGAFHYYEKLSYQLFFITQEKVRHIKQLPVDLKVLQDGLSSLSIPSQNVMFSQHVLSFSEDPALAMAFSVARRAAAVPLLLVNGTYRKTIRSYLDSSILQYQLQRLNNHGSLKGSHAHSRSTLEVPIFWFIHTDPLLVDKHYQAKSLSDMVIIVQSESSSWESHLQCNGKSLLWDLRRPIKAALAAVSEHLAGLLPLHFVYSHAHETAIEDWVWSVGCNPFSITSQGWHISKFQSDTIARSYIITTLEESIKLVNSAIHLLLWERTTEKTFKHFQSQERELVNKYNYVVSLWRRISTIAGELRYVDAMRLLYTLEEATKGFVDQVNTTIYLLHPIHCTKERKVHVEFDVTTIPAILIVLGVLYFVLKPGRPKPKIN
;
A
#
# COMPACT_ATOMS: atom_id res chain seq x y z
N MET A 1 -69.20 4.45 -39.46
CA MET A 1 -69.68 3.26 -38.72
C MET A 1 -69.13 2.04 -39.45
N GLY A 2 -68.16 1.36 -38.85
CA GLY A 2 -67.35 0.34 -39.53
C GLY A 2 -66.09 0.04 -38.72
N GLY A 3 -66.30 -0.31 -37.45
CA GLY A 3 -65.31 -0.54 -36.41
C GLY A 3 -66.10 -0.96 -35.17
N ILE A 4 -65.56 -1.87 -34.36
CA ILE A 4 -66.27 -2.63 -33.30
C ILE A 4 -66.93 -3.91 -33.85
N ARG A 5 -66.12 -4.88 -34.28
CA ARG A 5 -66.50 -6.31 -34.25
C ARG A 5 -65.31 -7.29 -34.36
N SER A 6 -64.11 -6.82 -34.68
CA SER A 6 -62.91 -7.68 -34.71
C SER A 6 -62.08 -7.66 -33.40
N LEU A 7 -62.28 -6.67 -32.52
CA LEU A 7 -61.55 -6.57 -31.24
C LEU A 7 -62.11 -7.44 -30.11
N LEU A 8 -63.36 -7.93 -30.24
CA LEU A 8 -64.05 -8.71 -29.21
C LEU A 8 -63.87 -10.23 -29.33
N LEU A 9 -63.35 -10.74 -30.45
CA LEU A 9 -63.15 -12.18 -30.65
C LEU A 9 -61.79 -12.68 -30.15
N VAL A 10 -60.79 -11.79 -30.03
CA VAL A 10 -59.44 -12.17 -29.56
C VAL A 10 -59.33 -12.10 -28.03
N CYS A 11 -60.08 -11.22 -27.37
CA CYS A 11 -60.12 -11.14 -25.90
C CYS A 11 -60.87 -12.30 -25.22
N MET A 12 -61.73 -13.05 -25.93
CA MET A 12 -62.51 -14.16 -25.37
C MET A 12 -61.77 -15.51 -25.38
N MET A 13 -60.68 -15.65 -26.17
CA MET A 13 -59.87 -16.88 -26.19
C MET A 13 -58.75 -16.90 -25.14
N LEU A 14 -58.47 -15.77 -24.48
CA LEU A 14 -57.44 -15.67 -23.45
C LEU A 14 -57.98 -15.78 -22.01
N LEU A 15 -59.30 -15.91 -21.83
CA LEU A 15 -59.96 -15.90 -20.51
C LEU A 15 -60.62 -17.24 -20.11
N LEU A 16 -60.41 -18.32 -20.86
CA LEU A 16 -61.03 -19.65 -20.58
C LEU A 16 -60.02 -20.78 -20.32
N ILE A 17 -58.79 -20.47 -19.92
CA ILE A 17 -57.87 -21.48 -19.35
C ILE A 17 -57.35 -20.98 -18.00
N ALA A 18 -58.27 -20.83 -17.06
CA ALA A 18 -57.97 -20.77 -15.64
C ALA A 18 -59.08 -21.50 -14.89
N ASN A 19 -58.86 -22.77 -14.54
CA ASN A 19 -59.03 -23.27 -13.17
C ASN A 19 -58.76 -24.78 -13.04
N ALA A 20 -57.93 -25.09 -12.04
CA ALA A 20 -57.84 -26.32 -11.23
C ALA A 20 -57.41 -27.61 -11.98
N THR A 21 -56.38 -28.37 -11.58
CA THR A 21 -56.07 -28.84 -10.21
C THR A 21 -54.59 -29.29 -10.03
N VAL A 22 -54.02 -28.91 -8.88
CA VAL A 22 -53.23 -29.70 -7.91
C VAL A 22 -52.00 -30.52 -8.35
N GLY A 23 -50.82 -30.16 -7.81
CA GLY A 23 -49.73 -31.10 -7.50
C GLY A 23 -48.32 -30.51 -7.34
N GLY A 24 -47.84 -30.33 -6.08
CA GLY A 24 -46.42 -30.41 -5.70
C GLY A 24 -45.59 -29.12 -5.61
N ARG A 25 -45.50 -28.52 -4.41
CA ARG A 25 -44.58 -27.41 -4.07
C ARG A 25 -43.16 -27.92 -3.75
N LYS A 26 -42.14 -27.44 -4.48
CA LYS A 26 -40.78 -27.23 -3.97
C LYS A 26 -40.42 -25.77 -4.17
N SER A 27 -40.05 -25.10 -3.07
CA SER A 27 -39.67 -23.69 -3.01
C SER A 27 -38.20 -23.53 -3.38
N GLY A 28 -37.92 -22.91 -4.53
CA GLY A 28 -36.62 -22.37 -4.88
C GLY A 28 -36.79 -20.92 -5.30
N LYS A 29 -36.47 -19.98 -4.38
CA LYS A 29 -36.46 -18.54 -4.66
C LYS A 29 -35.21 -18.20 -5.48
N SER A 30 -35.45 -17.80 -6.73
CA SER A 30 -34.85 -16.64 -7.41
C SER A 30 -33.60 -16.02 -6.75
N SER A 31 -32.42 -16.41 -7.22
CA SER A 31 -31.24 -15.54 -7.20
C SER A 31 -31.16 -14.77 -8.52
N SER A 32 -31.11 -13.46 -8.43
CA SER A 32 -30.68 -12.59 -9.53
C SER A 32 -29.22 -12.91 -9.84
N SER A 33 -28.99 -13.64 -10.93
CA SER A 33 -27.65 -13.87 -11.47
C SER A 33 -27.14 -12.57 -12.10
N SER A 34 -26.20 -11.92 -11.43
CA SER A 34 -25.38 -10.90 -12.06
C SER A 34 -24.42 -11.56 -13.05
N VAL A 35 -24.54 -11.14 -14.29
CA VAL A 35 -23.57 -11.36 -15.37
C VAL A 35 -22.24 -10.74 -14.94
N PHE A 36 -21.13 -11.46 -15.14
CA PHE A 36 -19.72 -11.15 -14.75
C PHE A 36 -19.27 -11.62 -13.35
N SER A 37 -19.08 -12.93 -13.21
CA SER A 37 -18.07 -13.50 -12.31
C SER A 37 -16.97 -14.12 -13.16
N LEU A 38 -15.80 -13.46 -13.19
CA LEU A 38 -14.60 -13.85 -13.95
C LEU A 38 -13.80 -14.99 -13.30
N PHE A 39 -14.33 -15.67 -12.28
CA PHE A 39 -13.59 -16.64 -11.48
C PHE A 39 -13.99 -18.11 -11.66
N ASN A 40 -14.71 -18.44 -12.73
CA ASN A 40 -14.98 -19.84 -13.07
C ASN A 40 -14.22 -20.28 -14.34
N LEU A 41 -12.90 -20.35 -14.23
CA LEU A 41 -12.02 -20.83 -15.31
C LEU A 41 -11.64 -22.30 -15.06
N LYS A 42 -12.31 -23.20 -15.77
CA LYS A 42 -11.82 -24.58 -16.00
C LYS A 42 -10.45 -24.53 -16.67
N GLU A 43 -9.60 -25.49 -16.35
CA GLU A 43 -8.18 -25.71 -16.75
C GLU A 43 -7.85 -25.73 -18.26
N LYS A 44 -8.73 -25.29 -19.16
CA LYS A 44 -8.47 -25.21 -20.61
C LYS A 44 -8.88 -23.87 -21.23
N SER A 45 -8.73 -22.76 -20.51
CA SER A 45 -8.93 -21.44 -21.10
C SER A 45 -7.70 -21.01 -21.92
N ARG A 46 -7.90 -20.83 -23.22
CA ARG A 46 -6.88 -20.43 -24.21
C ARG A 46 -6.53 -18.93 -24.12
N PHE A 47 -6.40 -18.39 -22.90
CA PHE A 47 -6.17 -16.94 -22.73
C PHE A 47 -4.69 -16.57 -22.65
N TRP A 48 -3.81 -17.56 -22.43
CA TRP A 48 -2.35 -17.38 -22.42
C TRP A 48 -1.60 -18.57 -23.03
N SER A 49 -1.98 -19.02 -24.23
CA SER A 49 -1.08 -19.88 -25.01
C SER A 49 -0.08 -19.01 -25.76
N GLU A 50 1.22 -19.30 -25.61
CA GLU A 50 2.34 -18.77 -26.42
C GLU A 50 2.07 -18.78 -27.93
N ALA A 51 1.16 -19.66 -28.38
CA ALA A 51 0.70 -19.81 -29.76
C ALA A 51 -0.12 -18.63 -30.33
N VAL A 52 -0.54 -17.64 -29.53
CA VAL A 52 -1.28 -16.46 -30.03
C VAL A 52 -0.36 -15.26 -30.33
N ILE A 53 0.95 -15.36 -30.02
CA ILE A 53 1.89 -14.22 -30.11
C ILE A 53 3.01 -14.45 -31.15
N ARG A 54 3.02 -15.61 -31.82
CA ARG A 54 3.65 -15.77 -33.14
C ARG A 54 2.63 -16.29 -34.14
N GLY A 55 1.70 -15.42 -34.52
CA GLY A 55 1.18 -15.48 -35.88
C GLY A 55 2.25 -14.83 -36.76
N ASP A 56 2.94 -15.63 -37.56
CA ASP A 56 3.74 -15.12 -38.67
C ASP A 56 2.88 -14.15 -39.50
N PHE A 57 3.51 -13.11 -40.03
CA PHE A 57 2.90 -11.98 -40.73
C PHE A 57 2.26 -12.33 -42.09
N ASP A 58 1.85 -13.58 -42.32
CA ASP A 58 1.41 -14.09 -43.62
C ASP A 58 -0.11 -14.35 -43.76
N ASP A 59 -0.93 -14.16 -42.72
CA ASP A 59 -2.40 -14.37 -42.82
C ASP A 59 -3.21 -13.12 -43.25
N LEU A 60 -2.56 -12.15 -43.90
CA LEU A 60 -3.24 -11.09 -44.67
C LEU A 60 -3.21 -11.42 -46.16
N GLU A 61 -3.58 -12.64 -46.53
CA GLU A 61 -4.08 -12.90 -47.88
C GLU A 61 -5.42 -12.19 -48.05
N THR A 62 -5.36 -11.10 -48.81
CA THR A 62 -6.43 -10.30 -49.41
C THR A 62 -7.84 -10.91 -49.29
N SER A 63 -8.60 -10.46 -48.30
CA SER A 63 -10.04 -10.65 -48.31
C SER A 63 -10.64 -9.89 -49.51
N SER A 64 -11.52 -10.55 -50.26
CA SER A 64 -12.20 -9.92 -51.39
C SER A 64 -12.87 -8.59 -50.97
N PRO A 65 -12.80 -7.52 -51.77
CA PRO A 65 -13.21 -6.16 -51.36
C PRO A 65 -14.69 -6.06 -50.94
N LYS A 66 -15.54 -7.00 -51.38
CA LYS A 66 -16.96 -7.07 -51.01
C LYS A 66 -17.18 -7.64 -49.60
N MET A 67 -16.31 -8.53 -49.13
CA MET A 67 -16.42 -9.16 -47.81
C MET A 67 -15.91 -8.22 -46.69
N GLY A 68 -14.87 -7.42 -46.98
CA GLY A 68 -14.33 -6.42 -46.06
C GLY A 68 -15.32 -5.29 -45.74
N VAL A 69 -16.00 -4.75 -46.77
CA VAL A 69 -17.07 -3.74 -46.60
C VAL A 69 -18.22 -4.28 -45.74
N TYR A 70 -18.62 -5.53 -45.97
CA TYR A 70 -19.70 -6.17 -45.21
C TYR A 70 -19.32 -6.35 -43.73
N ASN A 71 -18.11 -6.83 -43.44
CA ASN A 71 -17.63 -6.98 -42.08
C ASN A 71 -17.47 -5.61 -41.37
N TYR A 72 -16.99 -4.60 -42.10
CA TYR A 72 -16.86 -3.24 -41.58
C TYR A 72 -18.23 -2.65 -41.23
N THR A 73 -19.19 -2.66 -42.14
CA THR A 73 -20.54 -2.14 -41.87
C THR A 73 -21.29 -2.90 -40.77
N LYS A 74 -21.06 -4.22 -40.64
CA LYS A 74 -21.66 -5.06 -39.59
C LYS A 74 -21.13 -4.75 -38.18
N ALA A 75 -19.88 -4.31 -38.06
CA ALA A 75 -19.24 -4.04 -36.77
C ALA A 75 -19.88 -2.86 -36.00
N GLY A 76 -20.57 -1.97 -36.72
CA GLY A 76 -21.29 -0.82 -36.16
C GLY A 76 -20.40 0.37 -35.80
N ASN A 77 -19.21 0.12 -35.26
CA ASN A 77 -18.19 1.12 -34.95
C ASN A 77 -16.77 0.61 -35.27
N ILE A 78 -15.81 1.55 -35.34
CA ILE A 78 -14.44 1.25 -35.76
C ILE A 78 -13.71 0.39 -34.71
N ALA A 79 -13.93 0.66 -33.43
CA ALA A 79 -13.29 -0.09 -32.34
C ALA A 79 -13.68 -1.59 -32.38
N ASN A 80 -14.96 -1.90 -32.56
CA ASN A 80 -15.47 -3.27 -32.70
C ASN A 80 -14.94 -3.95 -33.96
N TYR A 81 -14.79 -3.21 -35.07
CA TYR A 81 -14.23 -3.76 -36.30
C TYR A 81 -12.77 -4.19 -36.10
N LEU A 82 -12.00 -3.41 -35.35
CA LEU A 82 -10.60 -3.70 -35.02
C LEU A 82 -10.41 -4.59 -33.78
N ASN A 83 -11.50 -4.97 -33.10
CA ASN A 83 -11.48 -5.65 -31.80
C ASN A 83 -10.67 -4.88 -30.72
N LEU A 84 -10.72 -3.55 -30.73
CA LEU A 84 -10.14 -2.70 -29.69
C LEU A 84 -11.12 -2.54 -28.53
N MET A 85 -10.69 -2.87 -27.33
CA MET A 85 -11.47 -2.74 -26.09
C MET A 85 -10.77 -1.82 -25.11
N GLU A 86 -11.55 -1.11 -24.31
CA GLU A 86 -11.04 -0.33 -23.18
C GLU A 86 -10.34 -1.25 -22.18
N VAL A 87 -9.25 -0.75 -21.60
CA VAL A 87 -8.46 -1.48 -20.61
C VAL A 87 -9.03 -1.20 -19.23
N ASP A 88 -9.63 -2.22 -18.61
CA ASP A 88 -10.20 -2.12 -17.27
C ASP A 88 -9.12 -2.20 -16.18
N SER A 89 -8.20 -3.16 -16.31
CA SER A 89 -7.11 -3.33 -15.35
C SER A 89 -5.84 -3.96 -15.94
N MET A 90 -4.70 -3.65 -15.32
CA MET A 90 -3.38 -4.19 -15.64
C MET A 90 -2.75 -4.79 -14.39
N TYR A 91 -2.12 -5.96 -14.53
CA TYR A 91 -1.51 -6.66 -13.40
C TYR A 91 0.02 -6.57 -13.44
N LEU A 92 0.61 -6.13 -12.34
CA LEU A 92 2.06 -6.12 -12.11
C LEU A 92 2.42 -7.30 -11.20
N PRO A 93 3.20 -8.28 -11.68
CA PRO A 93 3.64 -9.39 -10.84
C PRO A 93 4.58 -8.91 -9.73
N VAL A 94 4.41 -9.44 -8.51
CA VAL A 94 5.23 -9.11 -7.34
C VAL A 94 5.66 -10.42 -6.63
N PRO A 95 6.94 -10.82 -6.70
CA PRO A 95 7.46 -11.98 -5.97
C PRO A 95 7.62 -11.69 -4.47
N VAL A 96 7.10 -12.57 -3.62
CA VAL A 96 7.19 -12.46 -2.16
C VAL A 96 7.59 -13.80 -1.55
N ASN A 97 8.63 -13.79 -0.72
CA ASN A 97 9.04 -14.93 0.08
C ASN A 97 8.57 -14.75 1.54
N PHE A 98 7.83 -15.73 2.07
CA PHE A 98 7.58 -15.85 3.52
C PHE A 98 8.51 -16.93 4.08
N ILE A 99 9.48 -16.52 4.90
CA ILE A 99 10.53 -17.39 5.41
C ILE A 99 10.25 -17.73 6.87
N PHE A 100 9.93 -18.98 7.16
CA PHE A 100 9.60 -19.47 8.49
C PHE A 100 10.83 -20.10 9.15
N ILE A 101 11.20 -19.61 10.34
CA ILE A 101 12.32 -20.11 11.16
C ILE A 101 11.78 -20.50 12.54
N GLY A 102 12.06 -21.72 13.02
CA GLY A 102 11.56 -22.24 14.30
C GLY A 102 10.15 -22.83 14.24
N PHE A 103 9.73 -23.33 13.07
CA PHE A 103 8.42 -23.95 12.81
C PHE A 103 8.53 -25.40 12.34
N GLU A 104 9.72 -25.98 12.39
CA GLU A 104 10.05 -27.38 12.10
C GLU A 104 9.86 -28.30 13.31
N GLY A 105 9.45 -27.74 14.46
CA GLY A 105 9.25 -28.46 15.72
C GLY A 105 10.44 -28.45 16.67
N LYS A 106 11.45 -27.63 16.38
CA LYS A 106 12.61 -27.37 17.27
C LYS A 106 12.65 -25.96 17.83
N GLY A 107 11.77 -25.07 17.37
CA GLY A 107 11.60 -23.73 17.91
C GLY A 107 10.70 -23.69 19.15
N ASN A 108 10.13 -22.52 19.42
CA ASN A 108 9.28 -22.31 20.60
C ASN A 108 8.07 -23.26 20.62
N HIS A 109 7.82 -23.87 21.79
CA HIS A 109 6.75 -24.86 22.02
C HIS A 109 6.75 -26.04 21.03
N GLU A 110 7.88 -26.35 20.40
CA GLU A 110 7.99 -27.43 19.39
C GLU A 110 6.92 -27.34 18.29
N PHE A 111 6.46 -26.12 17.98
CA PHE A 111 5.36 -25.91 17.05
C PHE A 111 5.78 -26.25 15.61
N LYS A 112 4.94 -27.03 14.93
CA LYS A 112 5.16 -27.49 13.56
C LYS A 112 4.11 -26.91 12.61
N LEU A 113 4.54 -26.15 11.61
CA LEU A 113 3.66 -25.72 10.51
C LEU A 113 3.64 -26.79 9.42
N HIS A 114 2.44 -27.21 9.01
CA HIS A 114 2.27 -28.16 7.91
C HIS A 114 2.01 -27.44 6.59
N ARG A 115 2.48 -28.03 5.49
CA ARG A 115 2.26 -27.50 4.15
C ARG A 115 0.77 -27.37 3.82
N GLU A 116 -0.03 -28.37 4.17
CA GLU A 116 -1.46 -28.44 3.84
C GLU A 116 -2.25 -27.26 4.43
N GLU A 117 -1.89 -26.84 5.65
CA GLU A 117 -2.52 -25.72 6.34
C GLU A 117 -2.24 -24.39 5.64
N LEU A 118 -0.98 -24.16 5.29
CA LEU A 118 -0.56 -22.94 4.61
C LEU A 118 -1.07 -22.94 3.17
N GLU A 119 -1.08 -24.07 2.49
CA GLU A 119 -1.64 -24.19 1.14
C GLU A 119 -3.15 -23.86 1.17
N ARG A 120 -3.90 -24.41 2.13
CA ARG A 120 -5.34 -24.11 2.31
C ARG A 120 -5.61 -22.63 2.58
N TRP A 121 -4.78 -22.00 3.40
CA TRP A 121 -4.91 -20.58 3.71
C TRP A 121 -4.46 -19.71 2.53
N PHE A 122 -3.19 -19.79 2.14
CA PHE A 122 -2.60 -18.89 1.16
C PHE A 122 -3.24 -19.00 -0.22
N THR A 123 -3.71 -20.17 -0.66
CA THR A 123 -4.42 -20.27 -1.94
C THR A 123 -5.75 -19.52 -1.96
N LYS A 124 -6.36 -19.29 -0.78
CA LYS A 124 -7.64 -18.58 -0.61
C LYS A 124 -7.47 -17.10 -0.25
N ILE A 125 -6.26 -16.65 0.04
CA ILE A 125 -5.97 -15.24 0.31
C ILE A 125 -5.98 -14.46 -1.02
N ASP A 126 -6.37 -13.19 -0.97
CA ASP A 126 -6.46 -12.32 -2.14
C ASP A 126 -5.07 -12.00 -2.73
N HIS A 127 -4.59 -12.74 -3.71
CA HIS A 127 -3.30 -12.43 -4.35
C HIS A 127 -3.26 -11.13 -5.17
N ILE A 128 -4.39 -10.42 -5.28
CA ILE A 128 -4.52 -9.24 -6.13
C ILE A 128 -4.86 -8.04 -5.26
N PHE A 129 -4.02 -7.01 -5.32
CA PHE A 129 -4.28 -5.74 -4.63
C PHE A 129 -4.31 -4.59 -5.62
N ALA A 130 -5.35 -3.75 -5.53
CA ALA A 130 -5.35 -2.51 -6.28
C ALA A 130 -4.28 -1.56 -5.74
N HIS A 131 -3.52 -0.93 -6.62
CA HIS A 131 -2.73 0.23 -6.23
C HIS A 131 -3.68 1.36 -5.84
N THR A 132 -3.43 1.95 -4.68
CA THR A 132 -4.31 2.98 -4.11
C THR A 132 -3.53 4.24 -3.77
N ARG A 133 -4.20 5.37 -3.91
CA ARG A 133 -3.69 6.70 -3.56
C ARG A 133 -4.45 7.21 -2.35
N VAL A 134 -3.77 7.88 -1.42
CA VAL A 134 -4.42 8.57 -0.32
C VAL A 134 -4.64 10.03 -0.73
N PRO A 135 -5.90 10.50 -0.78
CA PRO A 135 -6.21 11.90 -1.04
C PRO A 135 -5.49 12.84 -0.06
N GLN A 136 -5.20 14.06 -0.50
CA GLN A 136 -4.69 15.09 0.39
C GLN A 136 -5.68 15.32 1.53
N ILE A 137 -5.22 15.02 2.74
CA ILE A 137 -6.00 15.20 3.96
C ILE A 137 -6.01 16.69 4.27
N GLY A 138 -7.19 17.33 4.25
CA GLY A 138 -7.35 18.72 4.69
C GLY A 138 -7.00 18.92 6.17
N GLU A 139 -7.03 20.16 6.66
CA GLU A 139 -6.64 20.61 8.01
C GLU A 139 -7.40 19.99 9.23
N LEU A 140 -8.13 18.88 9.05
CA LEU A 140 -8.83 18.16 10.12
C LEU A 140 -7.95 17.06 10.72
N LEU A 141 -6.70 17.41 11.06
CA LEU A 141 -5.86 16.58 11.91
C LEU A 141 -6.14 16.94 13.37
N THR A 142 -7.11 16.24 13.93
CA THR A 142 -7.05 15.85 15.33
C THR A 142 -6.77 14.34 15.33
N PRO A 143 -5.78 13.83 16.08
CA PRO A 143 -5.44 12.39 16.18
C PRO A 143 -6.58 11.48 16.70
N PHE A 144 -7.80 12.01 16.77
CA PHE A 144 -8.95 11.50 17.51
C PHE A 144 -10.20 11.34 16.64
N TYR A 145 -10.21 11.85 15.41
CA TYR A 145 -11.41 11.84 14.56
C TYR A 145 -11.10 11.18 13.22
N LYS A 146 -12.05 10.37 12.74
CA LYS A 146 -12.01 9.71 11.42
C LYS A 146 -11.61 10.72 10.34
N ILE A 147 -10.63 10.35 9.53
CA ILE A 147 -10.14 11.15 8.40
C ILE A 147 -11.28 11.31 7.41
N SER A 148 -11.99 12.44 7.46
CA SER A 148 -13.00 12.79 6.45
C SER A 148 -12.26 13.31 5.22
N ILE A 149 -12.22 12.50 4.19
CA ILE A 149 -11.67 12.89 2.89
C ILE A 149 -12.57 13.99 2.32
N ASP A 150 -12.01 15.18 2.10
CA ASP A 150 -12.69 16.22 1.35
C ASP A 150 -12.96 15.68 -0.06
N LYS A 151 -14.23 15.67 -0.47
CA LYS A 151 -14.67 15.28 -1.81
C LYS A 151 -14.27 16.36 -2.83
N MET A 152 -12.98 16.59 -3.01
CA MET A 152 -12.46 17.34 -4.16
C MET A 152 -12.91 16.61 -5.43
N GLN A 153 -13.62 17.29 -6.33
CA GLN A 153 -14.29 16.66 -7.48
C GLN A 153 -13.35 16.25 -8.62
N HIS A 154 -12.05 16.56 -8.57
CA HIS A 154 -11.11 16.29 -9.67
C HIS A 154 -9.74 15.85 -9.16
N HIS A 155 -9.51 14.54 -9.06
CA HIS A 155 -8.19 13.95 -8.86
C HIS A 155 -7.47 13.80 -10.20
N HIS A 156 -6.14 14.03 -10.23
CA HIS A 156 -5.35 13.88 -11.47
C HIS A 156 -5.33 12.42 -11.95
N LEU A 157 -5.11 11.49 -11.03
CA LEU A 157 -5.24 10.04 -11.23
C LEU A 157 -6.36 9.48 -10.34
N PRO A 158 -7.00 8.36 -10.71
CA PRO A 158 -8.03 7.78 -9.86
C PRO A 158 -7.41 7.29 -8.54
N ILE A 159 -8.17 7.43 -7.45
CA ILE A 159 -7.78 6.97 -6.11
C ILE A 159 -7.47 5.47 -6.13
N ILE A 160 -8.27 4.70 -6.88
CA ILE A 160 -8.05 3.28 -7.15
C ILE A 160 -7.52 3.19 -8.57
N SER A 161 -6.26 2.77 -8.71
CA SER A 161 -5.62 2.68 -10.02
C SER A 161 -6.23 1.57 -10.87
N HIS A 162 -6.15 1.69 -12.20
CA HIS A 162 -6.34 0.55 -13.10
C HIS A 162 -5.26 -0.52 -12.92
N ILE A 163 -4.16 -0.19 -12.24
CA ILE A 163 -3.03 -1.08 -12.00
C ILE A 163 -3.20 -1.84 -10.67
N ASN A 164 -3.16 -3.16 -10.76
CA ASN A 164 -3.23 -4.08 -9.64
C ASN A 164 -1.89 -4.82 -9.49
N TYR A 165 -1.47 -5.06 -8.25
CA TYR A 165 -0.37 -5.97 -7.92
C TYR A 165 -0.88 -7.40 -7.89
N ASN A 166 -0.14 -8.32 -8.51
CA ASN A 166 -0.41 -9.75 -8.51
C ASN A 166 0.72 -10.46 -7.77
N PHE A 167 0.46 -10.86 -6.53
CA PHE A 167 1.46 -11.44 -5.64
C PHE A 167 1.65 -12.93 -5.89
N SER A 168 2.90 -13.29 -6.16
CA SER A 168 3.34 -14.68 -6.15
C SER A 168 3.97 -14.98 -4.80
N VAL A 169 3.32 -15.84 -4.02
CA VAL A 169 3.74 -16.15 -2.66
C VAL A 169 4.56 -17.45 -2.66
N HIS A 170 5.79 -17.37 -2.19
CA HIS A 170 6.67 -18.52 -1.95
C HIS A 170 6.96 -18.63 -0.47
N ALA A 171 6.42 -19.64 0.17
CA ALA A 171 6.70 -19.93 1.57
C ALA A 171 7.88 -20.91 1.67
N ILE A 172 8.87 -20.55 2.48
CA ILE A 172 10.12 -21.28 2.68
C ILE A 172 10.23 -21.64 4.16
N GLN A 173 10.26 -22.93 4.47
CA GLN A 173 10.55 -23.42 5.81
C GLN A 173 12.04 -23.71 5.95
N MET A 174 12.68 -23.04 6.90
CA MET A 174 14.08 -23.22 7.22
C MET A 174 14.29 -24.40 8.18
N GLY A 175 15.42 -25.07 8.06
CA GLY A 175 15.79 -26.20 8.92
C GLY A 175 16.39 -25.80 10.28
N GLU A 176 16.56 -26.81 11.15
CA GLU A 176 17.05 -26.66 12.54
C GLU A 176 18.38 -25.90 12.66
N LYS A 177 19.30 -26.08 11.70
CA LYS A 177 20.59 -25.37 11.67
C LYS A 177 20.42 -23.85 11.56
N VAL A 178 19.45 -23.38 10.78
CA VAL A 178 19.20 -21.94 10.68
C VAL A 178 18.57 -21.43 11.98
N THR A 179 17.60 -22.16 12.52
CA THR A 179 16.96 -21.84 13.80
C THR A 179 17.99 -21.70 14.93
N SER A 180 18.93 -22.65 15.05
CA SER A 180 19.97 -22.63 16.09
C SER A 180 20.93 -21.43 15.97
N VAL A 181 21.25 -21.00 14.75
CA VAL A 181 22.06 -19.80 14.50
C VAL A 181 21.32 -18.55 14.96
N PHE A 182 20.03 -18.41 14.66
CA PHE A 182 19.22 -17.27 15.10
C PHE A 182 19.07 -17.22 16.63
N GLU A 183 18.79 -18.36 17.26
CA GLU A 183 18.72 -18.47 18.72
C GLU A 183 20.05 -18.09 19.38
N ARG A 184 21.18 -18.57 18.83
CA ARG A 184 22.50 -18.22 19.33
C ARG A 184 22.83 -16.76 19.08
N ALA A 185 22.46 -16.20 17.93
CA ALA A 185 22.67 -14.80 17.60
C ALA A 185 21.91 -13.87 18.54
N ILE A 186 20.63 -14.15 18.80
CA ILE A 186 19.82 -13.45 19.81
C ILE A 186 20.55 -13.48 21.16
N ASN A 187 21.09 -14.64 21.54
CA ASN A 187 21.79 -14.81 22.81
C ASN A 187 23.13 -14.07 22.91
N VAL A 188 23.92 -14.04 21.84
CA VAL A 188 25.24 -13.39 21.81
C VAL A 188 25.10 -11.87 21.67
N PHE A 189 24.10 -11.40 20.92
CA PHE A 189 23.86 -9.97 20.69
C PHE A 189 23.00 -9.30 21.76
N ALA A 190 22.42 -10.07 22.68
CA ALA A 190 21.63 -9.55 23.79
C ALA A 190 22.49 -8.89 24.88
N ARG A 191 22.08 -7.70 25.31
CA ARG A 191 22.60 -6.97 26.48
C ARG A 191 21.45 -6.61 27.42
N ARG A 192 21.73 -6.42 28.71
CA ARG A 192 20.72 -5.95 29.67
C ARG A 192 20.30 -4.52 29.29
N ASP A 193 19.00 -4.24 29.33
CA ASP A 193 18.47 -2.90 29.08
C ASP A 193 18.80 -1.93 30.23
N ASP A 194 18.79 -2.44 31.48
CA ASP A 194 19.20 -1.73 32.69
C ASP A 194 20.55 -2.23 33.21
N VAL A 195 21.55 -1.36 33.17
CA VAL A 195 22.92 -1.61 33.67
C VAL A 195 23.01 -1.44 35.20
N SER A 196 22.08 -0.72 35.82
CA SER A 196 22.13 -0.37 37.25
C SER A 196 21.49 -1.40 38.19
N GLY A 197 20.72 -2.35 37.64
CA GLY A 197 19.99 -3.36 38.40
C GLY A 197 20.88 -4.51 38.88
N ASP A 198 21.12 -4.56 40.19
CA ASP A 198 21.91 -5.59 40.89
C ASP A 198 21.15 -6.92 41.10
N ARG A 199 19.98 -7.10 40.47
CA ARG A 199 19.14 -8.29 40.65
C ARG A 199 19.21 -9.17 39.40
N ASP A 200 19.75 -10.38 39.57
CA ASP A 200 19.56 -11.54 38.68
C ASP A 200 18.10 -12.03 38.72
N GLY A 201 17.16 -11.12 38.50
CA GLY A 201 15.75 -11.42 38.38
C GLY A 201 15.44 -11.99 37.00
N THR A 202 14.61 -13.03 36.98
CA THR A 202 14.00 -13.66 35.79
C THR A 202 13.12 -12.71 34.96
N ASP A 203 12.97 -11.45 35.38
CA ASP A 203 12.11 -10.42 34.78
C ASP A 203 12.89 -9.23 34.18
N SER A 204 14.22 -9.37 34.03
CA SER A 204 15.06 -8.35 33.39
C SER A 204 14.79 -8.26 31.89
N LEU A 205 14.64 -7.02 31.38
CA LEU A 205 14.44 -6.75 29.95
C LEU A 205 15.80 -6.75 29.22
N TRP A 206 15.88 -7.45 28.10
CA TRP A 206 17.08 -7.53 27.26
C TRP A 206 16.88 -6.80 25.93
N GLN A 207 17.93 -6.13 25.46
CA GLN A 207 18.00 -5.52 24.13
C GLN A 207 18.94 -6.32 23.24
N VAL A 208 18.49 -6.67 22.04
CA VAL A 208 19.25 -7.36 21.00
C VAL A 208 19.73 -6.33 19.98
N ASP A 209 21.02 -6.37 19.65
CA ASP A 209 21.64 -5.44 18.70
C ASP A 209 21.19 -5.69 17.26
N VAL A 210 20.35 -4.79 16.76
CA VAL A 210 19.78 -4.91 15.41
C VAL A 210 20.80 -4.74 14.31
N ASP A 211 21.83 -3.90 14.52
CA ASP A 211 22.85 -3.69 13.49
C ASP A 211 23.65 -4.99 13.22
N MET A 212 23.80 -5.87 14.23
CA MET A 212 24.43 -7.18 14.05
C MET A 212 23.47 -8.20 13.46
N MET A 213 22.19 -8.17 13.85
CA MET A 213 21.16 -9.00 13.22
C MET A 213 20.95 -8.64 11.75
N ASP A 214 21.09 -7.38 11.38
CA ASP A 214 21.01 -6.92 9.98
C ASP A 214 22.09 -7.58 9.12
N VAL A 215 23.33 -7.71 9.63
CA VAL A 215 24.42 -8.43 8.97
C VAL A 215 24.09 -9.92 8.82
N LEU A 216 23.55 -10.55 9.87
CA LEU A 216 23.19 -11.98 9.85
C LEU A 216 22.09 -12.27 8.81
N VAL A 217 20.98 -11.52 8.85
CA VAL A 217 19.84 -11.73 7.94
C VAL A 217 20.25 -11.45 6.50
N THR A 218 21.00 -10.37 6.27
CA THR A 218 21.51 -10.03 4.93
C THR A 218 22.43 -11.12 4.39
N SER A 219 23.30 -11.70 5.23
CA SER A 219 24.15 -12.82 4.81
C SER A 219 23.36 -14.06 4.36
N LEU A 220 22.23 -14.35 5.01
CA LEU A 220 21.37 -15.47 4.63
C LEU A 220 20.66 -15.21 3.30
N VAL A 221 20.16 -13.99 3.10
CA VAL A 221 19.54 -13.55 1.83
C VAL A 221 20.54 -13.64 0.68
N GLU A 222 21.77 -13.16 0.88
CA GLU A 222 22.83 -13.20 -0.14
C GLU A 222 23.32 -14.63 -0.42
N TYR A 223 23.49 -15.44 0.62
CA TYR A 223 23.93 -16.84 0.51
C TYR A 223 22.92 -17.66 -0.31
N LEU A 224 21.62 -17.53 -0.03
CA LEU A 224 20.54 -18.25 -0.73
C LEU A 224 20.09 -17.59 -2.04
N GLN A 225 20.63 -16.42 -2.39
CA GLN A 225 20.25 -15.60 -3.55
C GLN A 225 18.76 -15.22 -3.61
N LEU A 226 18.20 -14.79 -2.47
CA LEU A 226 16.79 -14.41 -2.36
C LEU A 226 16.53 -12.92 -2.70
N GLU A 227 17.48 -12.24 -3.34
CA GLU A 227 17.45 -10.81 -3.67
C GLU A 227 16.38 -10.45 -4.72
N ASP A 228 15.97 -11.43 -5.53
CA ASP A 228 14.98 -11.29 -6.61
C ASP A 228 13.51 -11.31 -6.12
N ALA A 229 13.30 -11.28 -4.81
CA ALA A 229 11.98 -11.26 -4.19
C ALA A 229 11.97 -10.37 -2.93
N TYR A 230 10.76 -10.02 -2.46
CA TYR A 230 10.58 -9.37 -1.16
C TYR A 230 10.51 -10.42 -0.06
N ASN A 231 11.42 -10.37 0.92
CA ASN A 231 11.57 -11.40 1.95
C ASN A 231 10.98 -10.95 3.29
N ILE A 232 10.02 -11.70 3.83
CA ILE A 232 9.49 -11.48 5.17
C ILE A 232 9.85 -12.70 6.02
N PHE A 233 10.68 -12.51 7.03
CA PHE A 233 11.10 -13.54 7.97
C PHE A 233 10.13 -13.60 9.14
N ILE A 234 9.65 -14.80 9.48
CA ILE A 234 8.81 -15.07 10.64
C ILE A 234 9.64 -15.95 11.57
N LEU A 235 9.99 -15.41 12.73
CA LEU A 235 10.86 -16.06 13.70
C LEU A 235 10.01 -16.60 14.86
N ASN A 236 10.24 -17.87 15.20
CA ASN A 236 9.71 -18.52 16.39
C ASN A 236 10.83 -19.24 17.18
N PRO A 237 11.89 -18.53 17.61
CA PRO A 237 13.02 -19.12 18.32
C PRO A 237 12.59 -19.63 19.70
N SER A 238 13.23 -20.68 20.20
CA SER A 238 13.00 -21.18 21.57
C SER A 238 13.33 -20.12 22.62
N ARG A 239 12.52 -20.06 23.69
CA ARG A 239 12.71 -19.10 24.78
C ARG A 239 13.78 -19.58 25.75
N ASP A 240 14.81 -18.75 25.97
CA ASP A 240 15.75 -18.95 27.06
C ASP A 240 15.09 -18.57 28.40
N LEU A 241 15.02 -19.53 29.34
CA LEU A 241 14.46 -19.35 30.69
C LEU A 241 15.14 -18.20 31.47
N LYS A 242 16.41 -17.87 31.14
CA LYS A 242 17.14 -16.75 31.76
C LYS A 242 16.77 -15.38 31.18
N ARG A 243 16.20 -15.34 29.96
CA ARG A 243 15.94 -14.12 29.18
C ARG A 243 14.51 -14.15 28.65
N SER A 244 13.58 -14.15 29.59
CA SER A 244 12.14 -14.28 29.31
C SER A 244 11.56 -13.14 28.47
N LYS A 245 12.19 -11.95 28.51
CA LYS A 245 11.75 -10.74 27.79
C LYS A 245 12.92 -10.08 27.06
N TYR A 246 12.85 -10.04 25.73
CA TYR A 246 13.82 -9.34 24.89
C TYR A 246 13.14 -8.58 23.75
N GLY A 247 13.86 -7.60 23.20
CA GLY A 247 13.46 -6.88 22.01
C GLY A 247 14.64 -6.35 21.22
N TYR A 248 14.37 -5.89 20.02
CA TYR A 248 15.35 -5.40 19.07
C TYR A 248 15.47 -3.89 19.20
N ARG A 249 16.69 -3.39 19.42
CA ARG A 249 17.00 -1.95 19.42
C ARG A 249 18.31 -1.69 18.69
N ARG A 250 18.35 -0.57 17.99
CA ARG A 250 19.57 0.00 17.43
C ARG A 250 20.18 1.05 18.38
N GLY A 251 21.50 1.02 18.53
CA GLY A 251 22.23 1.94 19.41
C GLY A 251 22.37 1.44 20.85
N LEU A 252 22.12 2.33 21.81
CA LEU A 252 22.32 2.14 23.25
C LEU A 252 20.99 2.27 24.02
N SER A 253 20.90 1.67 25.21
CA SER A 253 19.81 1.90 26.16
C SER A 253 19.95 3.21 26.92
N GLU A 254 18.87 3.67 27.54
CA GLU A 254 18.90 4.86 28.41
C GLU A 254 19.87 4.72 29.58
N SER A 255 20.00 3.51 30.14
CA SER A 255 20.94 3.25 31.23
C SER A 255 22.39 3.26 30.75
N GLU A 256 22.67 2.70 29.55
CA GLU A 256 24.00 2.78 28.90
C GLU A 256 24.37 4.24 28.57
N ILE A 257 23.42 5.05 28.09
CA ILE A 257 23.62 6.48 27.80
C ILE A 257 23.90 7.25 29.09
N THR A 258 23.15 6.97 30.16
CA THR A 258 23.35 7.61 31.47
C THR A 258 24.71 7.25 32.06
N PHE A 259 25.11 5.98 31.96
CA PHE A 259 26.43 5.52 32.38
C PHE A 259 27.56 6.22 31.63
N LEU A 260 27.46 6.33 30.29
CA LEU A 260 28.41 7.06 29.47
C LEU A 260 28.49 8.54 29.84
N LYS A 261 27.36 9.15 30.19
CA LYS A 261 27.29 10.56 30.61
C LYS A 261 28.04 10.79 31.92
N GLU A 262 27.93 9.87 32.86
CA GLU A 262 28.56 9.97 34.19
C GLU A 262 30.07 9.68 34.15
N ASP A 263 30.50 8.67 33.37
CA ASP A 263 31.92 8.29 33.29
C ASP A 263 32.70 9.06 32.21
N LYS A 264 33.24 10.22 32.59
CA LYS A 264 34.12 11.03 31.73
C LYS A 264 35.45 10.33 31.38
N SER A 265 35.92 9.42 32.23
CA SER A 265 37.16 8.69 31.97
C SER A 265 36.97 7.74 30.78
N LEU A 266 35.82 7.06 30.72
CA LEU A 266 35.43 6.19 29.62
C LEU A 266 35.27 6.95 28.31
N GLN A 267 34.63 8.13 28.33
CA GLN A 267 34.54 9.01 27.15
C GLN A 267 35.94 9.36 26.59
N SER A 268 36.88 9.72 27.47
CA SER A 268 38.25 10.05 27.06
C SER A 268 39.00 8.84 26.50
N LYS A 269 38.79 7.65 27.09
CA LYS A 269 39.34 6.39 26.58
C LYS A 269 38.80 6.08 25.19
N ILE A 270 37.49 6.20 24.97
CA ILE A 270 36.84 5.98 23.66
C ILE A 270 37.42 6.91 22.60
N LEU A 271 37.61 8.20 22.92
CA LEU A 271 38.19 9.17 22.00
C LEU A 271 39.69 8.91 21.69
N GLN A 272 40.43 8.31 22.63
CA GLN A 272 41.85 7.98 22.48
C GLN A 272 42.09 6.63 21.80
N SER A 273 41.20 5.65 22.01
CA SER A 273 41.20 4.41 21.26
C SER A 273 40.86 4.73 19.81
N GLY A 274 41.89 4.85 18.98
CA GLY A 274 41.76 5.05 17.53
C GLY A 274 40.94 3.94 16.86
N SER A 275 40.70 4.06 15.55
CA SER A 275 39.87 3.13 14.80
C SER A 275 40.39 1.68 14.91
N VAL A 276 39.69 0.86 15.68
CA VAL A 276 39.84 -0.61 15.70
C VAL A 276 39.32 -1.16 14.36
N PRO A 277 39.85 -2.28 13.82
CA PRO A 277 39.43 -2.80 12.52
C PRO A 277 37.92 -3.06 12.44
N GLY A 278 37.34 -2.76 11.27
CA GLY A 278 35.90 -2.83 11.01
C GLY A 278 35.30 -4.24 11.02
N SER A 279 33.97 -4.27 11.16
CA SER A 279 33.05 -5.43 11.16
C SER A 279 33.57 -6.67 11.90
N VAL A 280 33.17 -6.83 13.16
CA VAL A 280 33.47 -8.02 13.98
C VAL A 280 32.90 -9.32 13.35
N LEU A 281 31.84 -9.19 12.53
CA LEU A 281 31.28 -10.28 11.73
C LEU A 281 31.77 -10.10 10.27
N ALA A 282 32.82 -10.81 9.89
CA ALA A 282 33.20 -10.99 8.49
C ALA A 282 32.66 -12.36 8.05
N LEU A 283 31.51 -12.37 7.40
CA LEU A 283 30.94 -13.58 6.81
C LEU A 283 31.42 -13.64 5.35
N ASP A 284 32.06 -14.76 4.98
CA ASP A 284 32.59 -14.94 3.63
C ASP A 284 31.45 -15.10 2.60
N ASN A 285 31.62 -14.50 1.42
CA ASN A 285 30.62 -14.41 0.35
C ASN A 285 30.51 -15.71 -0.46
N ILE A 286 30.20 -16.82 0.19
CA ILE A 286 29.82 -18.06 -0.50
C ILE A 286 28.36 -17.92 -0.94
N LYS A 287 28.04 -18.36 -2.16
CA LYS A 287 26.69 -18.30 -2.72
C LYS A 287 26.23 -19.69 -3.12
N LYS A 288 25.08 -20.10 -2.61
CA LYS A 288 24.41 -21.36 -2.95
C LYS A 288 22.90 -21.06 -3.15
N PRO A 289 22.46 -20.82 -4.41
CA PRO A 289 21.08 -20.47 -4.67
C PRO A 289 20.13 -21.58 -4.23
N LEU A 290 19.08 -21.21 -3.49
CA LEU A 290 18.01 -22.13 -3.12
C LEU A 290 17.16 -22.51 -4.35
N TYR A 291 17.00 -21.57 -5.29
CA TYR A 291 16.31 -21.77 -6.55
C TYR A 291 16.91 -20.88 -7.65
N GLY A 292 16.78 -21.31 -8.91
CA GLY A 292 17.31 -20.55 -10.05
C GLY A 292 16.47 -19.32 -10.44
N LYS A 293 15.15 -19.38 -10.24
CA LYS A 293 14.21 -18.25 -10.39
C LYS A 293 13.02 -18.47 -9.46
N HIS A 294 12.45 -17.38 -8.94
CA HIS A 294 11.25 -17.44 -8.12
C HIS A 294 10.11 -18.20 -8.84
N PRO A 295 9.36 -19.10 -8.18
CA PRO A 295 8.39 -19.99 -8.82
C PRO A 295 7.25 -19.33 -9.60
N MET A 296 6.92 -18.07 -9.30
CA MET A 296 5.86 -17.28 -9.95
C MET A 296 4.45 -17.89 -9.85
N ALA A 297 4.24 -18.90 -8.99
CA ALA A 297 2.95 -19.50 -8.70
C ALA A 297 2.15 -18.65 -7.69
N LYS A 298 0.83 -18.85 -7.59
CA LYS A 298 0.01 -18.22 -6.54
C LYS A 298 0.55 -18.56 -5.15
N PHE A 299 0.80 -19.85 -4.92
CA PHE A 299 1.46 -20.36 -3.74
C PHE A 299 2.48 -21.43 -4.14
N ALA A 300 3.67 -21.37 -3.54
CA ALA A 300 4.69 -22.40 -3.60
C ALA A 300 5.23 -22.65 -2.19
N TRP A 301 5.59 -23.91 -1.89
CA TRP A 301 6.18 -24.31 -0.62
C TRP A 301 7.51 -25.01 -0.84
N THR A 302 8.54 -24.60 -0.11
CA THR A 302 9.87 -25.24 -0.13
C THR A 302 10.37 -25.46 1.29
N VAL A 303 10.83 -26.67 1.56
CA VAL A 303 11.53 -27.00 2.82
C VAL A 303 13.01 -27.08 2.50
N THR A 304 13.84 -26.33 3.22
CA THR A 304 15.30 -26.38 3.02
C THR A 304 15.86 -27.68 3.58
N GLU A 305 16.74 -28.34 2.82
CA GLU A 305 17.49 -29.47 3.36
C GLU A 305 18.69 -28.97 4.19
N GLU A 306 19.21 -29.82 5.07
CA GLU A 306 20.42 -29.45 5.82
C GLU A 306 21.58 -29.14 4.89
N THR A 307 21.73 -29.90 3.79
CA THR A 307 22.81 -29.73 2.81
C THR A 307 22.85 -28.33 2.21
N ASP A 308 21.71 -27.63 2.14
CA ASP A 308 21.60 -26.27 1.61
C ASP A 308 22.24 -25.25 2.54
N THR A 309 22.16 -25.46 3.85
CA THR A 309 22.46 -24.45 4.88
C THR A 309 23.68 -24.77 5.75
N VAL A 310 24.25 -25.99 5.69
CA VAL A 310 25.39 -26.40 6.56
C VAL A 310 26.58 -25.45 6.46
N GLU A 311 26.98 -25.05 5.26
CA GLU A 311 28.17 -24.22 5.06
C GLU A 311 27.98 -22.83 5.67
N TRP A 312 26.85 -22.18 5.37
CA TRP A 312 26.47 -20.90 6.00
C TRP A 312 26.36 -21.00 7.52
N HIS A 313 25.76 -22.08 8.03
CA HIS A 313 25.64 -22.35 9.47
C HIS A 313 27.01 -22.38 10.15
N ASN A 314 27.98 -23.11 9.59
CA ASN A 314 29.30 -23.25 10.19
C ASN A 314 30.04 -21.90 10.23
N ILE A 315 29.98 -21.14 9.12
CA ILE A 315 30.58 -19.79 9.03
C ILE A 315 29.97 -18.86 10.08
N CYS A 316 28.63 -18.88 10.22
CA CYS A 316 27.94 -18.04 11.20
C CYS A 316 28.25 -18.45 12.63
N LEU A 317 28.31 -19.75 12.94
CA LEU A 317 28.67 -20.21 14.28
C LEU A 317 30.09 -19.79 14.68
N ASP A 318 31.07 -19.90 13.78
CA ASP A 318 32.44 -19.48 14.04
C ASP A 318 32.51 -17.97 14.29
N ALA A 319 31.79 -17.18 13.49
CA ALA A 319 31.69 -15.74 13.67
C ALA A 319 31.03 -15.37 15.02
N LEU A 320 29.93 -16.03 15.38
CA LEU A 320 29.24 -15.83 16.66
C LEU A 320 30.12 -16.22 17.86
N MET A 321 30.90 -17.31 17.76
CA MET A 321 31.86 -17.71 18.79
C MET A 321 32.96 -16.68 19.00
N ASN A 322 33.43 -16.03 17.93
CA ASN A 322 34.42 -14.97 18.03
C ASN A 322 33.84 -13.71 18.69
N VAL A 323 32.60 -13.35 18.38
CA VAL A 323 31.89 -12.25 19.05
C VAL A 323 31.68 -12.56 20.53
N GLU A 324 31.25 -13.77 20.87
CA GLU A 324 31.03 -14.21 22.25
C GLU A 324 32.32 -14.09 23.09
N LYS A 325 33.46 -14.54 22.55
CA LYS A 325 34.79 -14.39 23.18
C LYS A 325 35.18 -12.93 23.43
N LEU A 326 34.70 -11.98 22.62
CA LEU A 326 34.99 -10.57 22.82
C LEU A 326 34.24 -9.98 24.01
N TYR A 327 33.11 -10.55 24.43
CA TYR A 327 32.31 -10.03 25.55
C TYR A 327 32.45 -10.85 26.83
N GLN A 328 32.93 -12.09 26.73
CA GLN A 328 33.08 -12.99 27.88
C GLN A 328 34.10 -12.46 28.90
N GLY A 329 33.66 -12.32 30.16
CA GLY A 329 34.52 -11.92 31.29
C GLY A 329 34.85 -10.44 31.38
N LYS A 330 34.24 -9.60 30.53
CA LYS A 330 34.42 -8.14 30.55
C LYS A 330 33.45 -7.45 31.51
N ASP A 331 33.91 -6.32 32.06
CA ASP A 331 33.06 -5.44 32.87
C ASP A 331 32.07 -4.66 31.98
N THR A 332 30.97 -4.22 32.57
CA THR A 332 29.92 -3.37 31.97
C THR A 332 30.50 -2.17 31.22
N ALA A 333 31.48 -1.47 31.79
CA ALA A 333 32.14 -0.33 31.15
C ALA A 333 32.88 -0.72 29.85
N GLU A 334 33.53 -1.87 29.83
CA GLU A 334 34.24 -2.36 28.65
C GLU A 334 33.27 -2.84 27.55
N ILE A 335 32.14 -3.44 27.94
CA ILE A 335 31.08 -3.85 27.01
C ILE A 335 30.52 -2.61 26.31
N ILE A 336 30.18 -1.56 27.06
CA ILE A 336 29.69 -0.29 26.52
C ILE A 336 30.74 0.36 25.62
N GLN A 337 32.01 0.39 26.04
CA GLN A 337 33.11 0.91 25.22
C GLN A 337 33.20 0.20 23.86
N ASN A 338 33.19 -1.14 23.86
CA ASN A 338 33.27 -1.92 22.63
C ASN A 338 32.07 -1.66 21.71
N LYS A 339 30.87 -1.53 22.28
CA LYS A 339 29.66 -1.21 21.51
C LYS A 339 29.72 0.20 20.91
N VAL A 340 30.18 1.20 21.66
CA VAL A 340 30.35 2.56 21.13
C VAL A 340 31.39 2.58 20.00
N LEU A 341 32.51 1.89 20.18
CA LEU A 341 33.53 1.75 19.13
C LEU A 341 32.98 1.03 17.89
N GLN A 342 32.16 -0.01 18.07
CA GLN A 342 31.47 -0.68 16.97
C GLN A 342 30.55 0.28 16.21
N LEU A 343 29.78 1.13 16.90
CA LEU A 343 28.91 2.12 16.27
C LEU A 343 29.70 3.21 15.53
N LEU A 344 30.84 3.66 16.08
CA LEU A 344 31.72 4.65 15.45
C LEU A 344 32.44 4.09 14.20
N ASN A 345 32.77 2.80 14.20
CA ASN A 345 33.43 2.11 13.09
C ASN A 345 32.44 1.45 12.11
N GLY A 346 31.14 1.46 12.43
CA GLY A 346 30.10 0.83 11.62
C GLY A 346 29.85 1.55 10.29
N LYS A 347 29.13 0.87 9.39
CA LYS A 347 28.68 1.42 8.09
C LYS A 347 27.52 2.44 8.24
N ASN A 348 27.02 2.63 9.46
CA ASN A 348 25.88 3.49 9.78
C ASN A 348 26.34 4.95 10.02
N GLU A 349 26.32 5.75 8.96
CA GLU A 349 26.83 7.13 9.01
C GLU A 349 26.04 8.05 9.96
N ASP A 350 24.73 7.84 10.08
CA ASP A 350 23.84 8.65 10.94
C ASP A 350 24.19 8.53 12.43
N MET A 351 24.27 7.31 12.96
CA MET A 351 24.61 7.07 14.36
C MET A 351 26.07 7.43 14.67
N LYS A 352 26.97 7.16 13.72
CA LYS A 352 28.37 7.56 13.84
C LYS A 352 28.51 9.07 14.02
N LEU A 353 27.92 9.86 13.12
CA LEU A 353 28.01 11.32 13.17
C LEU A 353 27.37 11.90 14.44
N LEU A 354 26.25 11.31 14.88
CA LEU A 354 25.58 11.70 16.11
C LEU A 354 26.45 11.43 17.35
N LEU A 355 26.99 10.22 17.46
CA LEU A 355 27.84 9.80 18.58
C LEU A 355 29.17 10.55 18.62
N GLU A 356 29.86 10.72 17.48
CA GLU A 356 31.10 11.49 17.42
C GLU A 356 30.91 12.91 17.93
N ARG A 357 29.81 13.55 17.54
CA ARG A 357 29.49 14.92 17.98
C ARG A 357 29.22 14.97 19.48
N LYS A 358 28.45 14.01 20.01
CA LYS A 358 28.07 13.94 21.42
C LYS A 358 29.27 13.61 22.32
N LEU A 359 30.15 12.72 21.89
CA LEU A 359 31.42 12.43 22.58
C LEU A 359 32.36 13.64 22.58
N LYS A 360 32.44 14.39 21.48
CA LYS A 360 33.25 15.63 21.41
C LYS A 360 32.68 16.76 22.27
N SER A 361 31.36 16.90 22.37
CA SER A 361 30.73 17.94 23.19
C SER A 361 30.63 17.56 24.66
N GLY A 362 30.66 16.28 25.01
CA GLY A 362 30.43 15.76 26.36
C GLY A 362 28.99 15.96 26.85
N ASP A 363 28.06 16.34 25.95
CA ASP A 363 26.68 16.69 26.28
C ASP A 363 25.69 15.69 25.68
N PHE A 364 25.29 14.72 26.50
CA PHE A 364 24.34 13.67 26.16
C PHE A 364 22.87 14.01 26.50
N ASN A 365 22.56 15.23 26.96
CA ASN A 365 21.20 15.57 27.42
C ASN A 365 20.12 15.41 26.33
N ASP A 366 20.48 15.56 25.06
CA ASP A 366 19.56 15.36 23.92
C ASP A 366 19.68 13.99 23.24
N HIS A 367 20.42 13.04 23.84
CA HIS A 367 20.52 11.69 23.28
C HIS A 367 19.56 10.77 24.02
N HIS A 368 18.56 10.29 23.30
CA HIS A 368 17.55 9.36 23.80
C HIS A 368 17.71 8.01 23.10
N ALA A 369 17.42 6.94 23.83
CA ALA A 369 17.42 5.59 23.31
C ALA A 369 16.29 5.40 22.31
N GLU A 370 16.55 4.58 21.29
CA GLU A 370 15.51 4.16 20.34
C GLU A 370 14.53 3.17 21.01
N CYS A 371 13.38 2.99 20.37
CA CYS A 371 12.33 2.10 20.86
C CYS A 371 12.74 0.62 20.71
N LEU A 372 12.37 -0.23 21.68
CA LEU A 372 12.46 -1.69 21.52
C LEU A 372 11.29 -2.18 20.68
N THR A 373 11.59 -3.00 19.68
CA THR A 373 10.60 -3.57 18.76
C THR A 373 10.73 -5.08 18.65
N ASP A 374 9.69 -5.74 18.16
CA ASP A 374 9.67 -7.15 17.78
C ASP A 374 9.52 -7.36 16.26
N THR A 375 9.32 -6.26 15.53
CA THR A 375 9.38 -6.19 14.06
C THR A 375 10.49 -5.24 13.63
N TRP A 376 11.09 -5.50 12.47
CA TRP A 376 12.10 -4.62 11.89
C TRP A 376 12.10 -4.66 10.36
N ILE A 377 12.35 -3.51 9.75
CA ILE A 377 12.58 -3.38 8.30
C ILE A 377 14.07 -3.14 8.08
N GLY A 378 14.72 -4.10 7.40
CA GLY A 378 16.13 -4.04 7.05
C GLY A 378 16.44 -3.00 5.97
N LYS A 379 17.72 -2.82 5.68
CA LYS A 379 18.18 -1.93 4.61
C LYS A 379 17.79 -2.45 3.23
N ASP A 380 17.87 -3.76 3.02
CA ASP A 380 17.58 -4.41 1.74
C ASP A 380 16.11 -4.88 1.66
N ARG A 381 15.78 -5.79 0.73
CA ARG A 381 14.41 -6.31 0.51
C ARG A 381 14.03 -7.37 1.53
N TRP A 382 14.31 -7.10 2.81
CA TRP A 382 13.90 -8.00 3.89
C TRP A 382 13.38 -7.27 5.12
N ALA A 383 12.40 -7.90 5.79
CA ALA A 383 11.90 -7.51 7.09
C ALA A 383 11.70 -8.76 7.95
N PHE A 384 11.70 -8.64 9.27
CA PHE A 384 11.38 -9.76 10.16
C PHE A 384 10.26 -9.42 11.15
N ILE A 385 9.60 -10.49 11.60
CA ILE A 385 8.61 -10.52 12.67
C ILE A 385 9.07 -11.60 13.64
N ASP A 386 9.41 -11.23 14.87
CA ASP A 386 9.75 -12.18 15.93
C ASP A 386 8.53 -12.38 16.84
N LEU A 387 7.93 -13.57 16.77
CA LEU A 387 6.74 -13.92 17.54
C LEU A 387 7.06 -14.23 19.01
N SER A 388 8.33 -14.41 19.35
CA SER A 388 8.79 -14.73 20.70
C SER A 388 9.28 -13.49 21.46
N ALA A 389 9.65 -12.42 20.76
CA ALA A 389 10.03 -11.13 21.34
C ALA A 389 8.83 -10.38 21.95
N GLY A 390 9.11 -9.43 22.86
CA GLY A 390 8.09 -8.62 23.52
C GLY A 390 7.63 -9.12 24.88
N PRO A 391 6.56 -8.53 25.45
CA PRO A 391 5.59 -7.64 24.79
C PRO A 391 6.07 -6.19 24.60
N PHE A 392 5.69 -5.58 23.47
CA PHE A 392 5.96 -4.16 23.16
C PHE A 392 4.70 -3.43 22.67
N SER A 393 4.70 -2.10 22.78
CA SER A 393 3.61 -1.26 22.27
C SER A 393 4.13 0.08 21.75
N TRP A 394 3.56 0.59 20.67
CA TRP A 394 3.90 1.91 20.14
C TRP A 394 2.80 2.46 19.23
N GLY A 395 2.83 3.77 19.03
CA GLY A 395 1.83 4.51 18.24
C GLY A 395 1.32 5.72 19.01
N PRO A 396 0.15 6.27 18.65
CA PRO A 396 -0.52 7.32 19.41
C PRO A 396 -0.65 6.98 20.90
N ALA A 397 -0.37 7.97 21.78
CA ALA A 397 -0.46 7.80 23.24
C ALA A 397 -1.89 7.53 23.73
N VAL A 398 -2.85 8.06 22.98
CA VAL A 398 -4.28 7.77 23.09
C VAL A 398 -4.55 6.54 22.24
N GLY A 399 -4.99 5.45 22.88
CA GLY A 399 -5.36 4.23 22.16
C GLY A 399 -6.24 4.56 20.94
N GLY A 400 -6.00 3.84 19.85
CA GLY A 400 -6.61 4.10 18.54
C GLY A 400 -6.59 2.84 17.68
N GLU A 401 -7.35 2.85 16.60
CA GLU A 401 -7.34 1.77 15.63
C GLU A 401 -5.93 1.61 15.04
N GLY A 402 -5.43 0.37 14.99
CA GLY A 402 -4.11 0.06 14.44
C GLY A 402 -2.91 0.35 15.36
N VAL A 403 -3.09 0.83 16.59
CA VAL A 403 -1.99 0.97 17.56
C VAL A 403 -1.33 -0.38 17.81
N ARG A 404 0.01 -0.42 17.82
CA ARG A 404 0.74 -1.64 18.15
C ARG A 404 0.61 -1.91 19.65
N THR A 405 0.09 -3.08 20.00
CA THR A 405 -0.05 -3.59 21.37
C THR A 405 0.34 -5.05 21.42
N GLU A 406 0.54 -5.68 22.58
CA GLU A 406 0.91 -7.09 22.68
C GLU A 406 -0.01 -8.09 21.94
N LEU A 407 -1.25 -7.69 21.60
CA LEU A 407 -2.22 -8.50 20.87
C LEU A 407 -2.16 -8.31 19.35
N SER A 408 -1.33 -7.40 18.83
CA SER A 408 -1.27 -7.13 17.39
C SER A 408 -0.57 -8.25 16.59
N LEU A 409 0.37 -8.98 17.21
CA LEU A 409 1.05 -10.13 16.58
C LEU A 409 0.57 -11.46 17.19
N PRO A 410 0.55 -12.55 16.42
CA PRO A 410 0.20 -13.86 16.94
C PRO A 410 1.26 -14.34 17.94
N ASN A 411 0.83 -15.01 19.00
CA ASN A 411 1.73 -15.51 20.04
C ASN A 411 1.55 -17.02 20.25
N VAL A 412 2.57 -17.79 19.87
CA VAL A 412 2.55 -19.25 19.98
C VAL A 412 2.30 -19.71 21.42
N GLY A 413 2.95 -19.08 22.40
CA GLY A 413 2.80 -19.46 23.81
C GLY A 413 1.42 -19.14 24.40
N LYS A 414 0.84 -17.97 24.08
CA LYS A 414 -0.51 -17.60 24.57
C LYS A 414 -1.62 -18.39 23.88
N THR A 415 -1.45 -18.71 22.60
CA THR A 415 -2.50 -19.38 21.82
C THR A 415 -2.39 -20.90 21.91
N ILE A 416 -1.19 -21.46 21.83
CA ILE A 416 -0.96 -22.92 21.80
C ILE A 416 -0.42 -23.41 23.15
N GLY A 417 0.55 -22.70 23.75
CA GLY A 417 1.18 -23.11 25.01
C GLY A 417 0.34 -22.94 26.28
N ALA A 418 -0.74 -22.14 26.26
CA ALA A 418 -1.68 -21.97 27.37
C ALA A 418 -2.80 -23.04 27.36
N VAL A 419 -2.88 -23.81 26.28
CA VAL A 419 -3.73 -24.99 26.17
C VAL A 419 -2.81 -26.15 26.52
N GLU A 420 -2.80 -26.59 27.80
CA GLU A 420 -2.56 -28.03 28.05
C GLU A 420 -3.40 -28.75 27.01
N GLU A 421 -2.88 -29.75 26.29
CA GLU A 421 -3.70 -30.54 25.35
C GLU A 421 -4.79 -31.25 26.15
N ILE A 422 -5.85 -30.51 26.45
CA ILE A 422 -7.07 -30.99 27.02
C ILE A 422 -7.66 -31.82 25.89
N SER A 423 -7.84 -33.13 26.11
CA SER A 423 -8.57 -33.95 25.14
C SER A 423 -9.94 -33.31 24.89
N GLU A 424 -10.56 -33.54 23.71
CA GLU A 424 -11.92 -33.02 23.46
C GLU A 424 -12.86 -33.33 24.63
N ASP A 425 -12.75 -34.54 25.21
CA ASP A 425 -13.51 -34.96 26.40
C ASP A 425 -13.23 -34.09 27.64
N GLU A 426 -11.97 -33.76 27.94
CA GLU A 426 -11.62 -32.95 29.10
C GLU A 426 -11.87 -31.44 28.83
N ALA A 427 -11.85 -31.00 27.57
CA ALA A 427 -12.19 -29.64 27.16
C ALA A 427 -13.69 -29.42 27.23
N GLU A 428 -14.47 -30.44 26.85
CA GLU A 428 -15.92 -30.49 27.01
C GLU A 428 -16.31 -30.54 28.49
N ASP A 429 -15.64 -31.35 29.32
CA ASP A 429 -15.85 -31.38 30.77
C ASP A 429 -15.47 -30.05 31.44
N ARG A 430 -14.32 -29.45 31.12
CA ARG A 430 -13.90 -28.15 31.67
C ARG A 430 -14.77 -27.00 31.16
N LEU A 431 -15.27 -27.07 29.92
CA LEU A 431 -16.25 -26.12 29.40
C LEU A 431 -17.59 -26.30 30.13
N GLN A 432 -18.04 -27.53 30.37
CA GLN A 432 -19.24 -27.82 31.18
C GLN A 432 -19.09 -27.35 32.62
N ASP A 433 -17.92 -27.50 33.23
CA ASP A 433 -17.61 -27.05 34.59
C ASP A 433 -17.50 -25.52 34.66
N ALA A 434 -16.86 -24.85 33.69
CA ALA A 434 -16.76 -23.39 33.63
C ALA A 434 -18.11 -22.73 33.31
N ILE A 435 -18.94 -23.38 32.48
CA ILE A 435 -20.34 -23.06 32.27
C ILE A 435 -21.07 -23.24 33.62
N GLN A 436 -20.98 -24.40 34.27
CA GLN A 436 -21.63 -24.62 35.57
C GLN A 436 -21.18 -23.63 36.65
N GLU A 437 -19.91 -23.25 36.71
CA GLU A 437 -19.36 -22.36 37.75
C GLU A 437 -19.72 -20.89 37.50
N LYS A 438 -19.64 -20.40 36.25
CA LYS A 438 -20.11 -19.05 35.91
C LYS A 438 -21.62 -18.92 35.98
N PHE A 439 -22.36 -19.98 35.67
CA PHE A 439 -23.81 -20.00 35.73
C PHE A 439 -24.36 -20.48 37.09
N ALA A 440 -23.54 -20.97 38.02
CA ALA A 440 -23.95 -21.34 39.39
C ALA A 440 -24.31 -20.14 40.27
N VAL A 441 -23.86 -18.93 39.89
CA VAL A 441 -24.29 -17.67 40.54
C VAL A 441 -25.75 -17.34 40.20
N PHE A 442 -26.29 -17.92 39.12
CA PHE A 442 -27.69 -17.85 38.76
C PHE A 442 -28.35 -19.17 39.19
N GLY A 443 -28.92 -19.18 40.39
CA GLY A 443 -29.55 -20.37 40.97
C GLY A 443 -30.57 -21.04 40.04
N ASP A 444 -30.52 -22.38 40.01
CA ASP A 444 -31.47 -23.36 39.47
C ASP A 444 -31.91 -23.24 37.98
N LYS A 445 -31.16 -23.96 37.14
CA LYS A 445 -31.56 -24.89 36.04
C LYS A 445 -32.61 -24.51 34.98
N ASP A 446 -33.07 -23.27 34.87
CA ASP A 446 -34.11 -22.93 33.87
C ASP A 446 -33.79 -21.77 32.91
N HIS A 447 -32.62 -21.11 33.02
CA HIS A 447 -32.27 -19.90 32.24
C HIS A 447 -31.10 -20.07 31.25
N GLN A 448 -30.37 -21.20 31.28
CA GLN A 448 -29.12 -21.39 30.53
C GLN A 448 -29.23 -21.22 29.01
N ALA A 449 -30.27 -21.74 28.35
CA ALA A 449 -30.33 -21.71 26.88
C ALA A 449 -30.59 -20.30 26.31
N ILE A 450 -31.45 -19.51 26.95
CA ILE A 450 -31.76 -18.14 26.52
C ILE A 450 -30.56 -17.22 26.78
N ASP A 451 -29.91 -17.37 27.93
CA ASP A 451 -28.73 -16.58 28.29
C ASP A 451 -27.52 -16.88 27.38
N ILE A 452 -27.33 -18.15 26.99
CA ILE A 452 -26.29 -18.54 26.01
C ILE A 452 -26.59 -17.92 24.64
N LEU A 453 -27.85 -17.98 24.17
CA LEU A 453 -28.24 -17.35 22.90
C LEU A 453 -28.02 -15.83 22.93
N LEU A 454 -28.31 -15.16 24.04
CA LEU A 454 -28.06 -13.71 24.21
C LEU A 454 -26.56 -13.39 24.17
N ALA A 455 -25.73 -14.14 24.91
CA ALA A 455 -24.28 -13.96 24.90
C ALA A 455 -23.67 -14.17 23.51
N GLU A 456 -24.21 -15.12 22.74
CA GLU A 456 -23.72 -15.40 21.40
C GLU A 456 -24.21 -14.39 20.36
N ILE A 457 -25.45 -13.88 20.50
CA ILE A 457 -25.91 -12.71 19.74
C ILE A 457 -25.01 -11.51 20.02
N ASP A 458 -24.60 -11.28 21.26
CA ASP A 458 -23.67 -10.20 21.60
C ASP A 458 -22.30 -10.40 20.92
N ILE A 459 -21.81 -11.64 20.80
CA ILE A 459 -20.58 -11.97 20.06
C ILE A 459 -20.73 -11.68 18.56
N TYR A 460 -21.83 -12.12 17.95
CA TYR A 460 -22.11 -11.85 16.54
C TYR A 460 -22.37 -10.36 16.28
N GLU A 461 -23.00 -9.64 17.20
CA GLU A 461 -23.12 -8.17 17.18
C GLU A 461 -21.76 -7.50 17.27
N LEU A 462 -20.88 -7.96 18.16
CA LEU A 462 -19.53 -7.42 18.29
C LEU A 462 -18.72 -7.66 17.02
N PHE A 463 -18.85 -8.86 16.43
CA PHE A 463 -18.24 -9.21 15.16
C PHE A 463 -18.78 -8.36 14.01
N ALA A 464 -20.11 -8.26 13.85
CA ALA A 464 -20.76 -7.42 12.85
C ALA A 464 -20.42 -5.93 13.03
N PHE A 465 -20.39 -5.46 14.28
CA PHE A 465 -20.01 -4.09 14.60
C PHE A 465 -18.57 -3.81 14.21
N LYS A 466 -17.64 -4.73 14.48
CA LYS A 466 -16.21 -4.55 14.17
C LYS A 466 -15.91 -4.73 12.68
N HIS A 467 -16.55 -5.70 12.03
CA HIS A 467 -16.17 -6.14 10.68
C HIS A 467 -17.16 -5.73 9.59
N CYS A 468 -18.41 -5.39 9.91
CA CYS A 468 -19.43 -5.03 8.93
C CYS A 468 -19.80 -3.54 8.98
N LYS A 469 -19.81 -2.93 10.18
CA LYS A 469 -20.27 -1.55 10.37
C LYS A 469 -19.31 -0.53 9.74
N GLY A 470 -19.84 0.33 8.88
CA GLY A 470 -19.09 1.41 8.23
C GLY A 470 -18.42 1.04 6.92
N ARG A 471 -18.58 -0.20 6.44
CA ARG A 471 -18.19 -0.59 5.07
C ARG A 471 -19.22 -0.09 4.06
N LYS A 472 -18.75 0.30 2.87
CA LYS A 472 -19.62 0.63 1.74
C LYS A 472 -19.98 -0.58 0.89
N VAL A 473 -19.05 -1.52 0.76
CA VAL A 473 -19.30 -2.82 0.14
C VAL A 473 -19.73 -3.77 1.25
N LYS A 474 -20.99 -4.21 1.19
CA LYS A 474 -21.50 -5.22 2.12
C LYS A 474 -20.92 -6.58 1.74
N LEU A 475 -20.27 -7.25 2.69
CA LEU A 475 -19.90 -8.65 2.51
C LEU A 475 -21.19 -9.48 2.52
N SER A 476 -21.27 -10.51 1.68
CA SER A 476 -22.40 -11.47 1.71
C SER A 476 -22.58 -12.07 3.10
N LEU A 477 -21.46 -12.35 3.79
CA LEU A 477 -21.44 -12.81 5.17
C LEU A 477 -22.08 -11.82 6.14
N CYS A 478 -21.89 -10.52 5.94
CA CYS A 478 -22.48 -9.50 6.81
C CYS A 478 -23.99 -9.41 6.62
N ASP A 479 -24.48 -9.51 5.38
CA ASP A 479 -25.92 -9.53 5.11
C ASP A 479 -26.55 -10.81 5.67
N GLU A 480 -25.89 -11.96 5.53
CA GLU A 480 -26.31 -13.24 6.07
C GLU A 480 -26.30 -13.25 7.62
N LEU A 481 -25.28 -12.68 8.25
CA LEU A 481 -25.19 -12.55 9.70
C LEU A 481 -26.25 -11.59 10.25
N ASP A 482 -26.45 -10.43 9.60
CA ASP A 482 -27.50 -9.46 9.99
C ASP A 482 -28.90 -10.05 9.81
N GLU A 483 -29.16 -10.81 8.74
CA GLU A 483 -30.41 -11.53 8.53
C GLU A 483 -30.65 -12.57 9.62
N ARG A 484 -29.63 -13.38 9.93
CA ARG A 484 -29.73 -14.43 10.96
C ARG A 484 -29.85 -13.89 12.39
N MET A 485 -29.17 -12.80 12.70
CA MET A 485 -29.31 -12.14 14.00
C MET A 485 -30.68 -11.50 14.17
N ARG A 486 -31.29 -10.98 13.09
CA ARG A 486 -32.68 -10.54 13.12
C ARG A 486 -33.62 -11.70 13.37
N ASP A 487 -33.45 -12.82 12.66
CA ASP A 487 -34.28 -14.01 12.85
C ASP A 487 -34.20 -14.52 14.31
N LEU A 488 -32.99 -14.59 14.89
CA LEU A 488 -32.81 -14.99 16.29
C LEU A 488 -33.43 -13.99 17.28
N LYS A 489 -33.30 -12.69 17.02
CA LYS A 489 -33.90 -11.65 17.88
C LYS A 489 -35.42 -11.65 17.81
N GLU A 490 -35.99 -11.90 16.63
CA GLU A 490 -37.43 -12.06 16.46
C GLU A 490 -37.93 -13.33 17.17
N GLU A 491 -37.20 -14.45 17.07
CA GLU A 491 -37.48 -15.66 17.83
C GLU A 491 -37.42 -15.40 19.34
N LEU A 492 -36.41 -14.66 19.83
CA LEU A 492 -36.28 -14.31 21.25
C LEU A 492 -37.36 -13.35 21.76
N GLN A 493 -37.70 -12.33 20.96
CA GLN A 493 -38.78 -11.38 21.30
C GLN A 493 -40.16 -12.08 21.32
N SER A 494 -40.34 -13.15 20.56
CA SER A 494 -41.55 -13.96 20.63
C SER A 494 -41.75 -14.66 21.98
N PHE A 495 -40.71 -14.70 22.84
CA PHE A 495 -40.75 -15.30 24.17
C PHE A 495 -41.10 -14.32 25.29
N GLU A 496 -41.13 -12.99 25.04
CA GLU A 496 -41.34 -11.97 26.09
C GLU A 496 -42.81 -11.75 26.52
N GLY A 497 -43.76 -12.55 26.01
CA GLY A 497 -45.20 -12.29 26.19
C GLY A 497 -46.10 -13.46 26.63
N GLU A 498 -45.59 -14.71 26.69
CA GLU A 498 -46.38 -15.89 27.09
C GLU A 498 -45.85 -16.47 28.42
N GLU A 499 -46.73 -17.04 29.26
CA GLU A 499 -46.33 -17.69 30.51
C GLU A 499 -45.23 -18.73 30.26
N TYR A 500 -44.28 -18.85 31.20
CA TYR A 500 -43.10 -19.72 31.15
C TYR A 500 -43.50 -21.21 31.05
N ASP A 501 -43.78 -21.67 29.84
CA ASP A 501 -44.23 -23.02 29.55
C ASP A 501 -43.08 -23.92 29.04
N GLU A 502 -43.18 -25.24 29.26
CA GLU A 502 -42.21 -26.27 28.81
C GLU A 502 -41.90 -26.21 27.29
N SER A 503 -42.84 -25.61 26.53
CA SER A 503 -42.76 -25.29 25.11
C SER A 503 -41.64 -24.30 24.77
N HIS A 504 -41.47 -23.22 25.56
CA HIS A 504 -40.43 -22.22 25.35
C HIS A 504 -39.03 -22.81 25.53
N ARG A 505 -38.88 -23.70 26.51
CA ARG A 505 -37.63 -24.42 26.76
C ARG A 505 -37.21 -25.27 25.57
N ARG A 506 -38.13 -26.02 24.96
CA ARG A 506 -37.82 -26.83 23.76
C ARG A 506 -37.48 -25.94 22.56
N LYS A 507 -38.21 -24.85 22.34
CA LYS A 507 -37.94 -23.90 21.26
C LYS A 507 -36.56 -23.25 21.40
N ALA A 508 -36.16 -22.84 22.60
CA ALA A 508 -34.85 -22.27 22.86
C ALA A 508 -33.72 -23.29 22.66
N ILE A 509 -33.89 -24.53 23.11
CA ILE A 509 -32.92 -25.62 22.88
C ILE A 509 -32.84 -25.98 21.38
N ASP A 510 -33.96 -25.98 20.66
CA ASP A 510 -33.98 -26.23 19.22
C ASP A 510 -33.36 -25.08 18.41
N ALA A 511 -33.52 -23.83 18.87
CA ALA A 511 -32.82 -22.67 18.31
C ALA A 511 -31.30 -22.80 18.51
N LEU A 512 -30.86 -23.17 19.72
CA LEU A 512 -29.46 -23.39 20.06
C LEU A 512 -28.85 -24.54 19.23
N LYS A 513 -29.54 -25.68 19.10
CA LYS A 513 -29.10 -26.79 18.23
C LYS A 513 -29.07 -26.44 16.74
N ARG A 514 -30.00 -25.60 16.26
CA ARG A 514 -29.95 -25.10 14.88
C ARG A 514 -28.71 -24.23 14.69
N MET A 515 -28.38 -23.41 15.68
CA MET A 515 -27.24 -22.50 15.67
C MET A 515 -25.89 -23.24 15.79
N GLU A 516 -25.79 -24.29 16.62
CA GLU A 516 -24.61 -25.17 16.69
C GLU A 516 -24.33 -25.88 15.36
N ASN A 517 -25.38 -26.20 14.60
CA ASN A 517 -25.25 -26.76 13.24
C ASN A 517 -24.91 -25.69 12.18
N TRP A 518 -24.80 -24.40 12.55
CA TRP A 518 -24.37 -23.34 11.65
C TRP A 518 -22.84 -23.26 11.60
N ASN A 519 -22.24 -24.20 10.87
CA ASN A 519 -20.82 -24.10 10.55
C ASN A 519 -20.62 -23.00 9.48
N LEU A 520 -20.18 -21.82 9.92
CA LEU A 520 -19.92 -20.65 9.05
C LEU A 520 -18.81 -20.92 8.01
N PHE A 521 -18.04 -22.00 8.21
CA PHE A 521 -16.98 -22.47 7.33
C PHE A 521 -17.21 -23.95 6.95
N SER A 522 -17.95 -24.14 5.86
CA SER A 522 -18.25 -25.39 5.12
C SER A 522 -17.79 -26.76 5.68
N ASP A 523 -18.75 -27.68 5.72
CA ASP A 523 -18.60 -29.13 5.82
C ASP A 523 -17.75 -29.73 4.68
N THR A 524 -16.46 -29.94 4.95
CA THR A 524 -15.76 -31.09 4.38
C THR A 524 -15.36 -31.96 5.56
N HIS A 525 -16.08 -33.07 5.76
CA HIS A 525 -15.59 -34.18 6.58
C HIS A 525 -14.38 -34.80 5.89
N GLU A 526 -13.24 -34.14 6.03
CA GLU A 526 -11.94 -34.76 5.87
C GLU A 526 -11.53 -35.26 7.25
N GLU A 527 -10.92 -36.44 7.32
CA GLU A 527 -10.45 -37.06 8.56
C GLU A 527 -9.61 -36.05 9.35
N PHE A 528 -10.20 -35.52 10.42
CA PHE A 528 -9.57 -34.52 11.27
C PHE A 528 -8.37 -35.18 11.94
N GLN A 529 -7.16 -34.74 11.59
CA GLN A 529 -6.11 -34.71 12.61
C GLN A 529 -6.56 -33.73 13.70
N ASN A 530 -6.17 -33.95 14.96
CA ASN A 530 -6.59 -33.14 16.11
C ASN A 530 -6.21 -31.65 15.94
N TYR A 531 -7.02 -30.88 15.22
CA TYR A 531 -6.84 -29.46 15.00
C TYR A 531 -7.57 -28.73 16.13
N THR A 532 -6.82 -28.15 17.06
CA THR A 532 -7.39 -27.36 18.14
C THR A 532 -7.82 -25.98 17.62
N VAL A 533 -8.94 -25.44 18.13
CA VAL A 533 -9.41 -24.07 17.82
C VAL A 533 -8.30 -23.02 17.98
N ALA A 534 -7.38 -23.25 18.93
CA ALA A 534 -6.18 -22.45 19.14
C ALA A 534 -5.27 -22.38 17.91
N ARG A 535 -5.06 -23.51 17.21
CA ARG A 535 -4.23 -23.58 16.01
C ARG A 535 -4.81 -22.77 14.86
N ASP A 536 -6.13 -22.84 14.66
CA ASP A 536 -6.82 -22.05 13.63
C ASP A 536 -6.82 -20.56 13.95
N ILE A 537 -7.02 -20.18 15.22
CA ILE A 537 -6.91 -18.78 15.67
C ILE A 537 -5.51 -18.25 15.39
N PHE A 538 -4.46 -19.03 15.70
CA PHE A 538 -3.08 -18.65 15.41
C PHE A 538 -2.85 -18.43 13.92
N LEU A 539 -3.27 -19.38 13.07
CA LEU A 539 -3.12 -19.28 11.62
C LEU A 539 -3.89 -18.10 11.02
N ALA A 540 -5.10 -17.83 11.51
CA ALA A 540 -5.89 -16.68 11.07
C ALA A 540 -5.20 -15.35 11.41
N HIS A 541 -4.66 -15.24 12.62
CA HIS A 541 -3.93 -14.04 13.05
C HIS A 541 -2.59 -13.89 12.31
N LEU A 542 -1.88 -14.99 12.05
CA LEU A 542 -0.69 -15.01 11.21
C LEU A 542 -1.01 -14.57 9.78
N GLY A 543 -2.06 -15.11 9.17
CA GLY A 543 -2.53 -14.73 7.84
C GLY A 543 -2.86 -13.24 7.75
N ALA A 544 -3.57 -12.69 8.75
CA ALA A 544 -3.87 -11.26 8.84
C ALA A 544 -2.60 -10.40 8.97
N THR A 545 -1.62 -10.85 9.75
CA THR A 545 -0.34 -10.16 9.93
C THR A 545 0.44 -10.12 8.63
N LEU A 546 0.57 -11.25 7.93
CA LEU A 546 1.30 -11.36 6.67
C LEU A 546 0.62 -10.57 5.55
N TRP A 547 -0.71 -10.59 5.52
CA TRP A 547 -1.51 -9.71 4.66
C TRP A 547 -1.22 -8.23 4.91
N GLY A 548 -1.15 -7.83 6.18
CA GLY A 548 -0.73 -6.50 6.61
C GLY A 548 0.67 -6.16 6.10
N SER A 549 1.65 -7.07 6.24
CA SER A 549 3.03 -6.87 5.75
C SER A 549 3.08 -6.56 4.26
N VAL A 550 2.35 -7.33 3.45
CA VAL A 550 2.28 -7.12 2.00
C VAL A 550 1.70 -5.74 1.70
N ARG A 551 0.60 -5.38 2.34
CA ARG A 551 -0.10 -4.12 2.09
C ARG A 551 0.68 -2.89 2.54
N HIS A 552 1.38 -2.95 3.67
CA HIS A 552 2.04 -1.80 4.28
C HIS A 552 3.50 -1.62 3.86
N ILE A 553 4.23 -2.71 3.58
CA ILE A 553 5.67 -2.64 3.23
C ILE A 553 5.87 -2.84 1.74
N ILE A 554 5.23 -3.86 1.16
CA ILE A 554 5.52 -4.30 -0.21
C ILE A 554 4.70 -3.52 -1.21
N SER A 555 3.43 -3.20 -0.96
CA SER A 555 2.59 -2.38 -1.86
C SER A 555 1.85 -1.27 -1.11
N PRO A 556 2.58 -0.34 -0.46
CA PRO A 556 1.96 0.76 0.25
C PRO A 556 1.14 1.66 -0.69
N SER A 557 0.16 2.36 -0.13
CA SER A 557 -0.50 3.46 -0.83
C SER A 557 0.46 4.63 -1.01
N VAL A 558 0.25 5.43 -2.05
CA VAL A 558 1.01 6.67 -2.30
C VAL A 558 0.14 7.90 -2.12
N ALA A 559 0.74 9.08 -2.00
CA ALA A 559 0.00 10.34 -1.96
C ALA A 559 -0.75 10.57 -3.29
N ASP A 560 -1.87 11.29 -3.23
CA ASP A 560 -2.57 11.73 -4.44
C ASP A 560 -1.72 12.70 -5.26
N GLY A 561 -1.55 12.40 -6.55
CA GLY A 561 -0.67 13.10 -7.47
C GLY A 561 -0.21 12.23 -8.64
N ALA A 562 0.42 12.86 -9.63
CA ALA A 562 1.23 12.18 -10.63
C ALA A 562 2.69 12.45 -10.37
N PHE A 563 3.47 11.38 -10.22
CA PHE A 563 4.90 11.44 -10.01
C PHE A 563 5.59 10.90 -11.26
N HIS A 564 6.12 11.80 -12.09
CA HIS A 564 6.83 11.42 -13.31
C HIS A 564 8.31 11.15 -13.03
N TYR A 565 8.90 10.28 -13.86
CA TYR A 565 10.35 10.07 -13.86
C TYR A 565 11.07 11.24 -14.54
N TYR A 566 12.14 11.73 -13.91
CA TYR A 566 13.05 12.73 -14.45
C TYR A 566 14.50 12.24 -14.36
N GLU A 567 15.31 12.52 -15.37
CA GLU A 567 16.73 12.11 -15.41
C GLU A 567 17.61 12.91 -14.45
N LYS A 568 17.26 14.17 -14.19
CA LYS A 568 18.00 15.08 -13.32
C LYS A 568 17.08 15.62 -12.23
N LEU A 569 17.52 15.53 -10.98
CA LEU A 569 16.87 16.12 -9.81
C LEU A 569 17.69 17.32 -9.34
N SER A 570 17.10 18.51 -9.32
CA SER A 570 17.75 19.74 -8.88
C SER A 570 17.11 20.24 -7.59
N TYR A 571 17.73 19.92 -6.44
CA TYR A 571 17.28 20.42 -5.15
C TYR A 571 17.71 21.88 -4.95
N GLN A 572 16.73 22.76 -4.70
CA GLN A 572 16.96 24.18 -4.40
C GLN A 572 16.71 24.42 -2.91
N LEU A 573 17.80 24.60 -2.15
CA LEU A 573 17.76 24.76 -0.69
C LEU A 573 17.71 26.26 -0.34
N PHE A 574 16.57 26.74 0.16
CA PHE A 574 16.39 28.10 0.65
C PHE A 574 16.42 28.14 2.17
N PHE A 575 17.55 28.53 2.75
CA PHE A 575 17.70 28.72 4.20
C PHE A 575 17.25 30.11 4.60
N ILE A 576 16.19 30.18 5.40
CA ILE A 576 15.55 31.43 5.82
C ILE A 576 15.83 31.66 7.31
N THR A 577 16.43 32.81 7.62
CA THR A 577 16.88 33.17 8.97
C THR A 577 16.31 34.53 9.39
N GLN A 578 16.24 34.78 10.71
CA GLN A 578 15.79 36.09 11.21
C GLN A 578 16.81 37.19 10.93
N GLU A 579 18.07 36.92 11.24
CA GLU A 579 19.18 37.86 11.06
C GLU A 579 20.07 37.44 9.89
N LYS A 580 20.78 38.41 9.32
CA LYS A 580 21.70 38.16 8.21
C LYS A 580 22.89 37.28 8.63
N VAL A 581 22.96 36.08 8.05
CA VAL A 581 24.12 35.19 8.17
C VAL A 581 25.04 35.38 6.96
N ARG A 582 26.33 35.67 7.19
CA ARG A 582 27.29 35.96 6.09
C ARG A 582 27.79 34.72 5.37
N HIS A 583 27.85 33.58 6.05
CA HIS A 583 28.35 32.32 5.48
C HIS A 583 27.45 31.15 5.84
N ILE A 584 27.13 30.32 4.85
CA ILE A 584 26.34 29.09 4.99
C ILE A 584 26.91 28.16 6.08
N LYS A 585 28.24 28.12 6.26
CA LYS A 585 28.92 27.32 7.30
C LYS A 585 28.53 27.71 8.73
N GLN A 586 27.91 28.87 8.94
CA GLN A 586 27.46 29.35 10.26
C GLN A 586 26.02 28.91 10.57
N LEU A 587 25.30 28.31 9.60
CA LEU A 587 23.96 27.82 9.83
C LEU A 587 23.99 26.58 10.75
N PRO A 588 23.00 26.41 11.64
CA PRO A 588 22.87 25.23 12.50
C PRO A 588 22.38 23.98 11.72
N VAL A 589 22.74 23.85 10.44
CA VAL A 589 22.32 22.76 9.56
C VAL A 589 23.56 21.97 9.12
N ASP A 590 23.50 20.65 9.29
CA ASP A 590 24.53 19.77 8.75
C ASP A 590 24.26 19.50 7.27
N LEU A 591 24.83 20.36 6.42
CA LEU A 591 24.61 20.29 4.97
C LEU A 591 25.08 18.99 4.35
N LYS A 592 26.16 18.39 4.86
CA LYS A 592 26.70 17.17 4.29
C LYS A 592 25.70 16.04 4.50
N VAL A 593 25.22 15.88 5.74
CA VAL A 593 24.20 14.88 6.10
C VAL A 593 22.91 15.09 5.29
N LEU A 594 22.46 16.33 5.16
CA LEU A 594 21.27 16.65 4.38
C LEU A 594 21.44 16.28 2.90
N GLN A 595 22.58 16.62 2.29
CA GLN A 595 22.86 16.31 0.88
C GLN A 595 23.01 14.81 0.64
N ASP A 596 23.68 14.10 1.54
CA ASP A 596 23.84 12.65 1.47
C ASP A 596 22.46 11.95 1.59
N GLY A 597 21.61 12.43 2.51
CA GLY A 597 20.23 11.96 2.64
C GLY A 597 19.34 12.25 1.45
N LEU A 598 19.38 13.46 0.90
CA LEU A 598 18.61 13.80 -0.30
C LEU A 598 19.09 12.99 -1.51
N SER A 599 20.40 12.74 -1.61
CA SER A 599 20.97 11.90 -2.67
C SER A 599 20.51 10.44 -2.54
N SER A 600 20.28 9.95 -1.31
CA SER A 600 19.78 8.59 -1.08
C SER A 600 18.35 8.32 -1.60
N LEU A 601 17.56 9.39 -1.83
CA LEU A 601 16.22 9.30 -2.41
C LEU A 601 16.25 9.06 -3.93
N SER A 602 17.37 9.36 -4.58
CA SER A 602 17.51 9.21 -6.02
C SER A 602 17.68 7.74 -6.42
N ILE A 603 17.09 7.37 -7.54
CA ILE A 603 17.29 6.06 -8.14
C ILE A 603 18.64 6.08 -8.89
N PRO A 604 19.40 4.96 -8.97
CA PRO A 604 20.73 4.95 -9.62
C PRO A 604 20.82 5.49 -11.06
N SER A 605 19.71 5.61 -11.79
CA SER A 605 19.68 6.19 -13.14
C SER A 605 19.52 7.72 -13.16
N GLN A 606 19.30 8.36 -12.01
CA GLN A 606 19.07 9.79 -11.88
C GLN A 606 20.34 10.52 -11.44
N ASN A 607 20.50 11.77 -11.90
CA ASN A 607 21.59 12.64 -11.48
C ASN A 607 21.08 13.73 -10.53
N VAL A 608 21.76 13.93 -9.41
CA VAL A 608 21.36 14.90 -8.39
C VAL A 608 22.23 16.17 -8.48
N MET A 609 21.59 17.33 -8.40
CA MET A 609 22.21 18.65 -8.32
C MET A 609 21.67 19.41 -7.12
N PHE A 610 22.54 20.21 -6.49
CA PHE A 610 22.19 21.04 -5.34
C PHE A 610 22.47 22.51 -5.62
N SER A 611 21.50 23.36 -5.28
CA SER A 611 21.67 24.82 -5.21
C SER A 611 21.31 25.29 -3.81
N GLN A 612 22.03 26.29 -3.31
CA GLN A 612 21.92 26.76 -1.93
C GLN A 612 21.74 28.28 -1.95
N HIS A 613 20.73 28.75 -1.23
CA HIS A 613 20.36 30.16 -1.11
C HIS A 613 20.14 30.48 0.36
N VAL A 614 20.70 31.59 0.84
CA VAL A 614 20.47 32.09 2.20
C VAL A 614 19.69 33.38 2.09
N LEU A 615 18.54 33.43 2.75
CA LEU A 615 17.64 34.57 2.82
C LEU A 615 17.46 34.98 4.28
N SER A 616 17.32 36.28 4.50
CA SER A 616 17.06 36.84 5.83
C SER A 616 15.79 37.68 5.83
N PHE A 617 15.00 37.58 6.90
CA PHE A 617 13.81 38.42 7.07
C PHE A 617 14.15 39.92 7.15
N SER A 618 15.38 40.26 7.57
CA SER A 618 15.86 41.65 7.59
C SER A 618 16.09 42.26 6.22
N GLU A 619 16.36 41.45 5.19
CA GLU A 619 16.68 41.93 3.84
C GLU A 619 15.47 41.89 2.89
N ASP A 620 14.56 40.94 3.09
CA ASP A 620 13.36 40.78 2.29
C ASP A 620 12.09 41.03 3.12
N PRO A 621 11.52 42.26 3.06
CA PRO A 621 10.30 42.59 3.80
C PRO A 621 9.07 41.82 3.30
N ALA A 622 9.09 41.37 2.05
CA ALA A 622 7.97 40.65 1.46
C ALA A 622 7.95 39.19 1.96
N LEU A 623 9.13 38.56 2.07
CA LEU A 623 9.28 37.25 2.73
C LEU A 623 8.92 37.32 4.22
N ALA A 624 9.36 38.38 4.92
CA ALA A 624 9.01 38.60 6.33
C ALA A 624 7.49 38.76 6.52
N MET A 625 6.82 39.48 5.61
CA MET A 625 5.36 39.59 5.59
C MET A 625 4.70 38.23 5.36
N ALA A 626 5.18 37.45 4.38
CA ALA A 626 4.65 36.12 4.09
C ALA A 626 4.72 35.20 5.33
N PHE A 627 5.87 35.19 6.00
CA PHE A 627 6.07 34.44 7.25
C PHE A 627 5.12 34.91 8.36
N SER A 628 5.01 36.23 8.58
CA SER A 628 4.14 36.78 9.62
C SER A 628 2.66 36.50 9.36
N VAL A 629 2.23 36.52 8.10
CA VAL A 629 0.84 36.24 7.71
C VAL A 629 0.51 34.75 7.84
N ALA A 630 1.47 33.85 7.65
CA ALA A 630 1.29 32.41 7.80
C ALA A 630 1.41 31.91 9.25
N ARG A 631 2.08 32.67 10.14
CA ARG A 631 2.24 32.28 11.54
C ARG A 631 0.89 32.29 12.29
N ARG A 632 0.61 31.19 12.99
CA ARG A 632 -0.59 30.96 13.80
C ARG A 632 -0.20 30.37 15.14
N ALA A 633 -1.12 30.41 16.10
CA ALA A 633 -0.98 29.73 17.37
C ALA A 633 -2.24 28.92 17.66
N ALA A 634 -2.08 27.64 17.97
CA ALA A 634 -3.18 26.77 18.36
C ALA A 634 -2.87 26.11 19.70
N ALA A 635 -3.90 25.91 20.51
CA ALA A 635 -3.76 25.13 21.72
C ALA A 635 -4.11 23.67 21.43
N VAL A 636 -3.09 22.82 21.45
CA VAL A 636 -3.21 21.40 21.13
C VAL A 636 -3.37 20.61 22.42
N PRO A 637 -4.47 19.85 22.59
CA PRO A 637 -4.62 18.90 23.67
C PRO A 637 -3.65 17.73 23.48
N LEU A 638 -2.95 17.34 24.53
CA LEU A 638 -2.06 16.18 24.56
C LEU A 638 -2.42 15.33 25.76
N LEU A 639 -2.73 14.05 25.52
CA LEU A 639 -2.82 13.07 26.59
C LEU A 639 -1.43 12.46 26.77
N LEU A 640 -0.92 12.55 27.98
CA LEU A 640 0.35 11.95 28.36
C LEU A 640 0.14 10.46 28.65
N VAL A 641 1.22 9.68 28.55
CA VAL A 641 1.16 8.23 28.78
C VAL A 641 0.70 7.86 30.19
N ASN A 642 0.89 8.77 31.16
CA ASN A 642 0.37 8.63 32.52
C ASN A 642 -1.15 8.90 32.65
N GLY A 643 -1.87 9.08 31.53
CA GLY A 643 -3.30 9.37 31.49
C GLY A 643 -3.66 10.82 31.84
N THR A 644 -2.67 11.70 32.07
CA THR A 644 -2.94 13.12 32.38
C THR A 644 -3.13 13.94 31.12
N TYR A 645 -4.11 14.83 31.15
CA TYR A 645 -4.39 15.76 30.07
C TYR A 645 -3.58 17.05 30.25
N ARG A 646 -2.82 17.42 29.21
CA ARG A 646 -2.05 18.67 29.17
C ARG A 646 -2.41 19.45 27.90
N LYS A 647 -2.68 20.74 28.05
CA LYS A 647 -2.87 21.65 26.92
C LYS A 647 -1.55 22.38 26.63
N THR A 648 -1.03 22.24 25.42
CA THR A 648 0.19 22.94 24.97
C THR A 648 -0.17 23.99 23.93
N ILE A 649 0.26 25.24 24.11
CA ILE A 649 0.13 26.28 23.09
C ILE A 649 1.29 26.12 22.12
N ARG A 650 0.99 25.88 20.85
CA ARG A 650 1.97 25.66 19.78
C ARG A 650 1.89 26.79 18.76
N SER A 651 3.01 27.42 18.49
CA SER A 651 3.18 28.29 17.33
C SER A 651 3.41 27.41 16.10
N TYR A 652 2.70 27.68 15.01
CA TYR A 652 2.88 26.93 13.76
C TYR A 652 2.78 27.84 12.53
N LEU A 653 3.33 27.39 11.42
CA LEU A 653 3.13 27.95 10.09
C LEU A 653 2.01 27.19 9.40
N ASP A 654 1.01 27.93 8.94
CA ASP A 654 -0.01 27.42 8.02
C ASP A 654 0.64 27.24 6.64
N SER A 655 0.80 25.98 6.23
CA SER A 655 1.50 25.64 4.99
C SER A 655 0.77 26.16 3.75
N SER A 656 -0.57 26.12 3.74
CA SER A 656 -1.39 26.55 2.61
C SER A 656 -1.32 28.06 2.38
N ILE A 657 -1.39 28.85 3.46
CA ILE A 657 -1.25 30.30 3.39
C ILE A 657 0.17 30.67 2.98
N LEU A 658 1.17 30.01 3.55
CA LEU A 658 2.58 30.29 3.24
C LEU A 658 2.91 30.00 1.78
N GLN A 659 2.46 28.85 1.25
CA GLN A 659 2.58 28.47 -0.15
C GLN A 659 2.04 29.56 -1.07
N TYR A 660 0.82 30.01 -0.82
CA TYR A 660 0.18 31.06 -1.61
C TYR A 660 0.98 32.37 -1.61
N GLN A 661 1.53 32.78 -0.46
CA GLN A 661 2.35 33.99 -0.40
C GLN A 661 3.68 33.82 -1.13
N LEU A 662 4.39 32.70 -0.94
CA LEU A 662 5.67 32.43 -1.61
C LEU A 662 5.52 32.38 -3.14
N GLN A 663 4.45 31.78 -3.64
CA GLN A 663 4.13 31.76 -5.07
C GLN A 663 3.93 33.18 -5.65
N ARG A 664 3.28 34.07 -4.89
CA ARG A 664 3.11 35.47 -5.30
C ARG A 664 4.42 36.24 -5.36
N LEU A 665 5.34 35.99 -4.41
CA LEU A 665 6.68 36.58 -4.43
C LEU A 665 7.48 36.10 -5.64
N ASN A 666 7.35 34.81 -5.98
CA ASN A 666 8.04 34.19 -7.09
C ASN A 666 7.63 34.79 -8.47
N ASN A 667 6.36 35.15 -8.65
CA ASN A 667 5.84 35.72 -9.90
C ASN A 667 6.55 37.03 -10.36
N HIS A 668 7.27 37.71 -9.48
CA HIS A 668 7.96 38.98 -9.76
C HIS A 668 9.50 38.88 -9.90
N GLY A 669 10.13 37.71 -9.75
CA GLY A 669 11.56 37.52 -10.08
C GLY A 669 12.28 36.32 -9.44
N SER A 670 13.25 35.77 -10.18
CA SER A 670 14.36 34.86 -9.81
C SER A 670 14.06 33.44 -9.28
N LEU A 671 12.84 33.08 -8.93
CA LEU A 671 12.46 31.74 -8.46
C LEU A 671 11.62 30.95 -9.49
N LYS A 672 11.43 31.51 -10.70
CA LYS A 672 10.93 30.76 -11.84
C LYS A 672 12.03 29.80 -12.24
N GLY A 673 11.87 28.55 -11.85
CA GLY A 673 12.43 27.44 -12.61
C GLY A 673 12.17 27.74 -14.08
N SER A 674 13.25 27.83 -14.85
CA SER A 674 13.10 28.00 -16.28
C SER A 674 12.34 26.76 -16.73
N HIS A 675 11.06 26.90 -17.09
CA HIS A 675 10.30 25.84 -17.72
C HIS A 675 10.96 25.54 -19.06
N ALA A 676 12.05 24.78 -19.02
CA ALA A 676 12.48 24.01 -20.15
C ALA A 676 11.28 23.09 -20.41
N HIS A 677 10.69 23.20 -21.59
CA HIS A 677 9.73 22.25 -22.14
C HIS A 677 10.39 20.87 -22.39
N SER A 678 11.27 20.44 -21.50
CA SER A 678 12.11 19.27 -21.55
C SER A 678 11.95 18.56 -20.22
N ARG A 679 11.29 17.40 -20.24
CA ARG A 679 11.10 16.46 -19.11
C ARG A 679 12.43 15.89 -18.54
N SER A 680 13.55 16.60 -18.68
CA SER A 680 14.87 16.14 -18.28
C SER A 680 15.21 16.52 -16.83
N THR A 681 14.68 17.62 -16.31
CA THR A 681 15.03 18.16 -14.98
C THR A 681 13.79 18.43 -14.13
N LEU A 682 13.72 17.81 -12.94
CA LEU A 682 12.78 18.20 -11.88
C LEU A 682 13.48 19.15 -10.91
N GLU A 683 12.90 20.34 -10.72
CA GLU A 683 13.35 21.27 -9.69
C GLU A 683 12.52 21.06 -8.41
N VAL A 684 13.20 20.91 -7.28
CA VAL A 684 12.56 20.67 -5.97
C VAL A 684 12.93 21.80 -5.03
N PRO A 685 12.06 22.82 -4.88
CA PRO A 685 12.29 23.94 -3.97
C PRO A 685 12.00 23.53 -2.53
N ILE A 686 13.00 23.68 -1.67
CA ILE A 686 12.97 23.33 -0.25
C ILE A 686 13.18 24.61 0.57
N PHE A 687 12.13 25.08 1.22
CA PHE A 687 12.15 26.25 2.09
C PHE A 687 12.38 25.82 3.54
N TRP A 688 13.56 26.16 4.07
CA TRP A 688 14.01 25.78 5.39
C TRP A 688 14.03 27.00 6.33
N PHE A 689 13.02 27.10 7.19
CA PHE A 689 12.86 28.19 8.16
C PHE A 689 13.59 27.87 9.46
N ILE A 690 14.58 28.70 9.81
CA ILE A 690 15.35 28.59 11.06
C ILE A 690 14.89 29.69 12.01
N HIS A 691 14.31 29.29 13.14
CA HIS A 691 13.79 30.22 14.15
C HIS A 691 14.23 29.80 15.56
N THR A 692 14.30 30.75 16.49
CA THR A 692 14.66 30.49 17.89
C THR A 692 13.51 29.83 18.64
N ASP A 693 12.29 30.33 18.44
CA ASP A 693 11.09 29.84 19.12
C ASP A 693 10.65 28.47 18.54
N PRO A 694 10.09 27.57 19.37
CA PRO A 694 9.49 26.33 18.89
C PRO A 694 8.38 26.60 17.87
N LEU A 695 8.63 26.21 16.62
CA LEU A 695 7.73 26.41 15.50
C LEU A 695 7.50 25.08 14.79
N LEU A 696 6.25 24.79 14.45
CA LEU A 696 5.84 23.62 13.69
C LEU A 696 5.16 24.03 12.38
N VAL A 697 4.86 23.08 11.51
CA VAL A 697 4.02 23.21 10.33
C VAL A 697 2.69 22.52 10.61
N ASP A 698 1.58 23.19 10.32
CA ASP A 698 0.21 22.68 10.49
C ASP A 698 -0.02 21.98 11.85
N LYS A 699 0.47 22.60 12.93
CA LYS A 699 0.35 22.21 14.36
C LYS A 699 1.12 20.94 14.79
N HIS A 700 1.40 20.00 13.89
CA HIS A 700 1.89 18.66 14.22
C HIS A 700 3.19 18.26 13.51
N TYR A 701 3.59 18.94 12.44
CA TYR A 701 4.69 18.50 11.58
C TYR A 701 5.94 19.38 11.76
N GLN A 702 7.12 18.80 11.55
CA GLN A 702 8.36 19.58 11.41
C GLN A 702 8.64 19.95 9.96
N ALA A 703 8.14 19.15 9.03
CA ALA A 703 8.23 19.37 7.59
C ALA A 703 6.94 18.90 6.91
N LYS A 704 6.55 19.59 5.84
CA LYS A 704 5.36 19.27 5.05
C LYS A 704 5.68 19.33 3.56
N SER A 705 5.26 18.29 2.85
CA SER A 705 5.23 18.26 1.40
C SER A 705 3.99 19.00 0.89
N LEU A 706 4.18 19.87 -0.09
CA LEU A 706 3.12 20.49 -0.88
C LEU A 706 3.28 20.11 -2.35
N SER A 707 2.32 20.49 -3.19
CA SER A 707 2.28 20.12 -4.60
C SER A 707 3.47 20.64 -5.42
N ASP A 708 4.05 21.78 -5.06
CA ASP A 708 5.12 22.45 -5.81
C ASP A 708 6.36 22.81 -4.97
N MET A 709 6.33 22.59 -3.65
CA MET A 709 7.43 22.93 -2.75
C MET A 709 7.42 22.10 -1.46
N VAL A 710 8.53 22.15 -0.72
CA VAL A 710 8.65 21.52 0.60
C VAL A 710 8.96 22.59 1.64
N ILE A 711 8.24 22.57 2.75
CA ILE A 711 8.42 23.52 3.87
C ILE A 711 8.97 22.75 5.07
N ILE A 712 10.08 23.23 5.62
CA ILE A 712 10.76 22.65 6.79
C ILE A 712 10.96 23.74 7.83
N VAL A 713 10.75 23.40 9.09
CA VAL A 713 10.98 24.29 10.22
C VAL A 713 11.99 23.68 11.17
N GLN A 714 12.98 24.48 11.55
CA GLN A 714 14.00 24.15 12.54
C GLN A 714 13.94 25.16 13.69
N SER A 715 13.92 24.64 14.92
CA SER A 715 13.86 25.43 16.16
C SER A 715 15.06 25.12 17.07
N GLU A 716 15.30 25.91 18.12
CA GLU A 716 16.43 25.65 19.02
C GLU A 716 16.22 24.43 19.94
N SER A 717 14.97 24.08 20.25
CA SER A 717 14.62 22.99 21.16
C SER A 717 14.97 21.61 20.58
N SER A 718 15.82 20.87 21.28
CA SER A 718 16.29 19.53 20.90
C SER A 718 15.41 18.39 21.41
N SER A 719 14.51 18.66 22.34
CA SER A 719 13.61 17.67 22.93
C SER A 719 12.22 18.25 23.09
N TRP A 720 11.29 17.79 22.26
CA TRP A 720 9.90 18.20 22.27
C TRP A 720 8.98 17.00 22.44
N GLU A 721 8.11 17.03 23.44
CA GLU A 721 7.20 15.93 23.73
C GLU A 721 6.14 15.76 22.65
N SER A 722 6.15 14.59 21.98
CA SER A 722 5.21 14.25 20.93
C SER A 722 3.93 13.62 21.47
N HIS A 723 2.94 13.42 20.59
CA HIS A 723 1.70 12.71 20.88
C HIS A 723 1.83 11.19 20.73
N LEU A 724 3.03 10.70 20.38
CA LEU A 724 3.33 9.30 20.15
C LEU A 724 4.02 8.72 21.39
N GLN A 725 3.79 7.44 21.63
CA GLN A 725 4.42 6.68 22.70
C GLN A 725 5.13 5.45 22.16
N CYS A 726 6.17 5.03 22.88
CA CYS A 726 6.80 3.73 22.73
C CYS A 726 7.01 3.13 24.11
N ASN A 727 6.56 1.89 24.31
CA ASN A 727 6.76 1.07 25.50
C ASN A 727 6.46 1.82 26.81
N GLY A 728 5.38 2.61 26.81
CA GLY A 728 4.94 3.38 27.98
C GLY A 728 5.66 4.71 28.18
N LYS A 729 6.49 5.17 27.24
CA LYS A 729 7.22 6.45 27.29
C LYS A 729 6.83 7.34 26.11
N SER A 730 6.67 8.64 26.35
CA SER A 730 6.45 9.63 25.27
C SER A 730 7.67 9.71 24.37
N LEU A 731 7.47 9.69 23.05
CA LEU A 731 8.55 9.92 22.08
C LEU A 731 8.90 11.41 22.02
N LEU A 732 10.19 11.70 21.97
CA LEU A 732 10.73 13.06 21.95
C LEU A 732 11.19 13.40 20.52
N TRP A 733 10.73 14.55 20.02
CA TRP A 733 11.09 15.09 18.72
C TRP A 733 12.26 16.07 18.84
N ASP A 734 13.27 15.90 17.98
CA ASP A 734 14.38 16.85 17.86
C ASP A 734 14.02 17.96 16.85
N LEU A 735 13.55 19.11 17.34
CA LEU A 735 13.25 20.27 16.47
C LEU A 735 14.52 21.01 16.02
N ARG A 736 15.66 20.74 16.65
CA ARG A 736 16.97 21.32 16.29
C ARG A 736 17.54 20.63 15.06
N ARG A 737 17.20 19.37 14.79
CA ARG A 737 17.68 18.63 13.61
C ARG A 737 16.56 17.86 12.91
N PRO A 738 15.68 18.56 12.18
CA PRO A 738 14.53 17.95 11.50
C PRO A 738 14.91 17.20 10.20
N ILE A 739 16.10 16.57 10.12
CA ILE A 739 16.59 15.90 8.90
C ILE A 739 15.68 14.74 8.50
N LYS A 740 15.27 13.93 9.49
CA LYS A 740 14.36 12.81 9.27
C LYS A 740 13.02 13.27 8.70
N ALA A 741 12.42 14.30 9.30
CA ALA A 741 11.16 14.88 8.83
C ALA A 741 11.32 15.52 7.44
N ALA A 742 12.43 16.21 7.19
CA ALA A 742 12.76 16.78 5.89
C ALA A 742 12.81 15.71 4.80
N LEU A 743 13.49 14.59 5.04
CA LEU A 743 13.59 13.49 4.09
C LEU A 743 12.24 12.81 3.83
N ALA A 744 11.42 12.63 4.87
CA ALA A 744 10.05 12.13 4.71
C ALA A 744 9.24 13.06 3.80
N ALA A 745 9.23 14.37 4.07
CA ALA A 745 8.49 15.34 3.26
C ALA A 745 9.01 15.44 1.82
N VAL A 746 10.32 15.41 1.60
CA VAL A 746 10.89 15.42 0.23
C VAL A 746 10.56 14.12 -0.51
N SER A 747 10.56 12.97 0.17
CA SER A 747 10.18 11.70 -0.46
C SER A 747 8.69 11.64 -0.85
N GLU A 748 7.82 12.26 -0.05
CA GLU A 748 6.41 12.47 -0.40
C GLU A 748 6.28 13.38 -1.62
N HIS A 749 7.04 14.48 -1.69
CA HIS A 749 7.03 15.38 -2.84
C HIS A 749 7.54 14.72 -4.13
N LEU A 750 8.61 13.93 -4.04
CA LEU A 750 9.27 13.32 -5.21
C LEU A 750 8.46 12.19 -5.83
N ALA A 751 7.83 11.34 -5.00
CA ALA A 751 7.25 10.09 -5.46
C ALA A 751 5.96 9.71 -4.74
N GLY A 752 5.41 10.59 -3.90
CA GLY A 752 4.21 10.31 -3.12
C GLY A 752 4.44 9.26 -2.04
N LEU A 753 5.67 9.08 -1.56
CA LEU A 753 5.96 8.11 -0.52
C LEU A 753 5.31 8.56 0.80
N LEU A 754 4.44 7.71 1.36
CA LEU A 754 3.73 7.95 2.61
C LEU A 754 4.32 7.11 3.75
N PRO A 755 4.04 7.46 5.02
CA PRO A 755 4.39 6.62 6.14
C PRO A 755 3.80 5.21 6.00
N LEU A 756 4.60 4.17 6.26
CA LEU A 756 4.18 2.77 6.01
C LEU A 756 3.00 2.32 6.87
N HIS A 757 2.72 2.97 8.01
CA HIS A 757 1.50 2.70 8.76
C HIS A 757 0.23 3.19 8.07
N PHE A 758 0.33 4.02 7.03
CA PHE A 758 -0.79 4.74 6.48
C PHE A 758 -1.18 4.21 5.10
N VAL A 759 -2.41 3.70 4.96
CA VAL A 759 -2.88 3.04 3.73
C VAL A 759 -4.33 3.38 3.44
N TYR A 760 -4.71 3.52 2.17
CA TYR A 760 -6.10 3.70 1.76
C TYR A 760 -6.87 2.37 1.80
N SER A 761 -8.01 2.32 2.48
CA SER A 761 -8.92 1.17 2.46
C SER A 761 -10.09 1.41 1.52
N HIS A 762 -10.14 0.65 0.43
CA HIS A 762 -11.27 0.69 -0.49
C HIS A 762 -12.59 0.31 0.20
N ALA A 763 -12.59 -0.71 1.07
CA ALA A 763 -13.79 -1.18 1.74
C ALA A 763 -14.43 -0.12 2.64
N HIS A 764 -13.62 0.74 3.26
CA HIS A 764 -14.05 1.80 4.17
C HIS A 764 -14.10 3.18 3.50
N GLU A 765 -13.53 3.33 2.30
CA GLU A 765 -13.27 4.60 1.63
C GLU A 765 -12.60 5.65 2.54
N THR A 766 -11.71 5.19 3.40
CA THR A 766 -10.95 6.04 4.31
C THR A 766 -9.51 5.56 4.36
N ALA A 767 -8.61 6.47 4.69
CA ALA A 767 -7.28 6.06 5.08
C ALA A 767 -7.32 5.40 6.47
N ILE A 768 -6.59 4.31 6.62
CA ILE A 768 -6.46 3.53 7.85
C ILE A 768 -5.01 3.58 8.32
N GLU A 769 -4.82 3.43 9.63
CA GLU A 769 -3.51 3.36 10.25
C GLU A 769 -3.26 1.95 10.79
N ASP A 770 -2.03 1.44 10.60
CA ASP A 770 -1.50 0.24 11.23
C ASP A 770 -0.04 0.46 11.63
N TRP A 771 0.18 0.70 12.93
CA TRP A 771 1.46 1.11 13.45
C TRP A 771 2.49 -0.03 13.54
N VAL A 772 2.11 -1.29 13.28
CA VAL A 772 3.01 -2.47 13.31
C VAL A 772 4.26 -2.25 12.45
N TRP A 773 4.12 -1.59 11.31
CA TRP A 773 5.18 -1.37 10.33
C TRP A 773 5.85 0.02 10.41
N SER A 774 5.61 0.79 11.47
CA SER A 774 6.33 2.05 11.73
C SER A 774 7.72 1.82 12.35
N VAL A 775 8.44 0.84 11.83
CA VAL A 775 9.70 0.32 12.36
C VAL A 775 10.83 0.38 11.33
N GLY A 776 12.05 0.05 11.76
CA GLY A 776 13.23 0.08 10.90
C GLY A 776 13.94 1.42 10.87
N CYS A 777 15.12 1.45 10.26
CA CYS A 777 15.97 2.63 10.19
C CYS A 777 15.62 3.51 8.96
N ASN A 778 14.42 4.11 8.97
CA ASN A 778 13.94 4.91 7.83
C ASN A 778 13.16 6.17 8.23
N PRO A 779 12.99 7.16 7.32
CA PRO A 779 12.37 8.45 7.64
C PRO A 779 10.95 8.37 8.21
N PHE A 780 10.23 7.29 7.92
CA PHE A 780 8.84 7.08 8.31
C PHE A 780 8.65 6.21 9.56
N SER A 781 9.72 5.61 10.07
CA SER A 781 9.67 4.90 11.35
C SER A 781 9.39 5.88 12.48
N ILE A 782 8.69 5.46 13.53
CA ILE A 782 8.62 6.22 14.79
C ILE A 782 9.50 5.63 15.88
N THR A 783 9.95 4.39 15.69
CA THR A 783 10.69 3.61 16.68
C THR A 783 12.19 3.88 16.65
N SER A 784 12.75 4.29 15.49
CA SER A 784 14.16 4.70 15.35
C SER A 784 14.29 6.18 15.00
N GLN A 785 15.47 6.78 15.18
CA GLN A 785 15.79 8.14 14.70
C GLN A 785 16.49 8.14 13.34
N GLY A 786 16.71 6.95 12.76
CA GLY A 786 17.35 6.77 11.47
C GLY A 786 16.57 7.38 10.31
N TRP A 787 17.28 7.70 9.23
CA TRP A 787 16.72 8.34 8.04
C TRP A 787 17.17 7.69 6.74
N HIS A 788 17.72 6.47 6.80
CA HIS A 788 18.16 5.73 5.62
C HIS A 788 16.98 5.18 4.81
N ILE A 789 17.09 5.21 3.50
CA ILE A 789 16.06 4.67 2.60
C ILE A 789 16.31 3.17 2.40
N SER A 790 15.32 2.35 2.73
CA SER A 790 15.38 0.91 2.48
C SER A 790 15.11 0.59 1.00
N LYS A 791 15.50 -0.60 0.54
CA LYS A 791 15.17 -1.06 -0.81
C LYS A 791 13.67 -1.16 -1.04
N PHE A 792 12.85 -1.49 -0.03
CA PHE A 792 11.38 -1.41 -0.15
C PHE A 792 10.90 -0.01 -0.53
N GLN A 793 11.46 1.02 0.09
CA GLN A 793 11.10 2.41 -0.18
C GLN A 793 11.62 2.86 -1.55
N SER A 794 12.87 2.54 -1.88
CA SER A 794 13.44 2.79 -3.21
C SER A 794 12.62 2.14 -4.33
N ASP A 795 12.16 0.90 -4.13
CA ASP A 795 11.34 0.17 -5.09
C ASP A 795 9.92 0.76 -5.19
N THR A 796 9.41 1.33 -4.09
CA THR A 796 8.13 2.07 -4.07
C THR A 796 8.25 3.38 -4.85
N ILE A 797 9.35 4.13 -4.67
CA ILE A 797 9.65 5.34 -5.46
C ILE A 797 9.67 4.99 -6.96
N ALA A 798 10.42 3.96 -7.34
CA ALA A 798 10.53 3.52 -8.73
C ALA A 798 9.18 3.06 -9.31
N ARG A 799 8.39 2.31 -8.53
CA ARG A 799 7.04 1.91 -8.94
C ARG A 799 6.09 3.08 -9.08
N SER A 800 6.17 4.10 -8.22
CA SER A 800 5.33 5.30 -8.33
C SER A 800 5.49 5.98 -9.70
N TYR A 801 6.74 6.07 -10.19
CA TYR A 801 7.04 6.59 -11.53
C TYR A 801 6.48 5.73 -12.66
N ILE A 802 6.67 4.42 -12.56
CA ILE A 802 6.19 3.45 -13.55
C ILE A 802 4.66 3.46 -13.60
N ILE A 803 4.00 3.39 -12.44
CA ILE A 803 2.54 3.34 -12.30
C ILE A 803 1.91 4.63 -12.81
N THR A 804 2.46 5.80 -12.48
CA THR A 804 1.97 7.09 -13.00
C THR A 804 1.95 7.08 -14.53
N THR A 805 3.05 6.68 -15.16
CA THR A 805 3.17 6.66 -16.62
C THR A 805 2.24 5.63 -17.25
N LEU A 806 2.14 4.43 -16.67
CA LEU A 806 1.23 3.38 -17.13
C LEU A 806 -0.24 3.83 -17.03
N GLU A 807 -0.64 4.43 -15.90
CA GLU A 807 -1.99 4.91 -15.67
C GLU A 807 -2.39 6.03 -16.66
N GLU A 808 -1.51 7.01 -16.86
CA GLU A 808 -1.72 8.07 -17.86
C GLU A 808 -1.82 7.48 -19.28
N SER A 809 -0.98 6.49 -19.60
CA SER A 809 -1.04 5.82 -20.90
C SER A 809 -2.34 5.04 -21.11
N ILE A 810 -2.86 4.37 -20.08
CA ILE A 810 -4.15 3.66 -20.10
C ILE A 810 -5.28 4.66 -20.32
N LYS A 811 -5.30 5.78 -19.57
CA LYS A 811 -6.31 6.84 -19.75
C LYS A 811 -6.33 7.39 -21.17
N LEU A 812 -5.16 7.67 -21.75
CA LEU A 812 -5.05 8.18 -23.11
C LEU A 812 -5.54 7.17 -24.15
N VAL A 813 -5.11 5.90 -24.04
CA VAL A 813 -5.57 4.82 -24.93
C VAL A 813 -7.07 4.61 -24.80
N ASN A 814 -7.62 4.54 -23.58
CA ASN A 814 -9.05 4.40 -23.36
C ASN A 814 -9.83 5.59 -23.95
N SER A 815 -9.35 6.83 -23.79
CA SER A 815 -10.00 7.98 -24.44
C SER A 815 -10.00 7.88 -25.96
N ALA A 816 -8.90 7.39 -26.55
CA ALA A 816 -8.77 7.23 -27.99
C ALA A 816 -9.68 6.11 -28.52
N ILE A 817 -9.78 4.99 -27.79
CA ILE A 817 -10.73 3.91 -28.09
C ILE A 817 -12.17 4.42 -27.98
N HIS A 818 -12.48 5.22 -26.96
CA HIS A 818 -13.80 5.82 -26.80
C HIS A 818 -14.18 6.72 -28.00
N LEU A 819 -13.22 7.46 -28.57
CA LEU A 819 -13.45 8.19 -29.82
C LEU A 819 -13.77 7.25 -30.99
N LEU A 820 -13.02 6.15 -31.14
CA LEU A 820 -13.28 5.14 -32.18
C LEU A 820 -14.62 4.40 -32.00
N LEU A 821 -15.10 4.26 -30.76
CA LEU A 821 -16.42 3.69 -30.46
C LEU A 821 -17.57 4.60 -30.93
N TRP A 822 -17.35 5.92 -30.93
CA TRP A 822 -18.33 6.90 -31.42
C TRP A 822 -18.35 7.00 -32.96
N GLU A 823 -17.26 6.62 -33.62
CA GLU A 823 -17.17 6.61 -35.08
C GLU A 823 -17.89 5.41 -35.71
N ARG A 824 -18.92 5.70 -36.51
CA ARG A 824 -19.77 4.67 -37.15
C ARG A 824 -19.16 4.15 -38.45
N THR A 825 -19.22 2.84 -38.63
CA THR A 825 -18.73 2.15 -39.83
C THR A 825 -19.77 2.19 -40.96
N THR A 826 -19.52 2.97 -42.01
CA THR A 826 -20.39 3.06 -43.19
C THR A 826 -19.64 2.65 -44.45
N GLU A 827 -20.35 2.25 -45.50
CA GLU A 827 -19.72 1.90 -46.79
C GLU A 827 -18.87 3.06 -47.37
N LYS A 828 -19.30 4.31 -47.14
CA LYS A 828 -18.58 5.51 -47.60
C LYS A 828 -17.26 5.74 -46.85
N THR A 829 -17.22 5.40 -45.56
CA THR A 829 -16.03 5.59 -44.73
C THR A 829 -14.99 4.49 -44.94
N PHE A 830 -15.39 3.30 -45.40
CA PHE A 830 -14.52 2.13 -45.57
C PHE A 830 -13.28 2.40 -46.43
N LYS A 831 -13.42 3.03 -47.61
CA LYS A 831 -12.30 3.29 -48.51
C LYS A 831 -11.22 4.19 -47.90
N HIS A 832 -11.65 5.19 -47.12
CA HIS A 832 -10.74 6.11 -46.45
C HIS A 832 -10.09 5.46 -45.23
N PHE A 833 -10.86 4.70 -44.47
CA PHE A 833 -10.39 3.97 -43.30
C PHE A 833 -9.40 2.83 -43.63
N GLN A 834 -9.59 2.12 -44.74
CA GLN A 834 -8.71 1.02 -45.17
C GLN A 834 -7.23 1.45 -45.28
N SER A 835 -6.97 2.71 -45.61
CA SER A 835 -5.61 3.25 -45.66
C SER A 835 -4.95 3.41 -44.28
N GLN A 836 -5.75 3.56 -43.22
CA GLN A 836 -5.32 3.83 -41.85
C GLN A 836 -5.31 2.58 -40.96
N GLU A 837 -6.06 1.55 -41.33
CA GLU A 837 -6.26 0.30 -40.57
C GLU A 837 -4.94 -0.32 -40.08
N ARG A 838 -3.99 -0.56 -40.99
CA ARG A 838 -2.72 -1.22 -40.67
C ARG A 838 -1.87 -0.40 -39.68
N GLU A 839 -1.79 0.91 -39.88
CA GLU A 839 -0.98 1.78 -39.01
C GLU A 839 -1.60 1.89 -37.61
N LEU A 840 -2.93 1.98 -37.53
CA LEU A 840 -3.65 2.07 -36.26
C LEU A 840 -3.47 0.81 -35.41
N VAL A 841 -3.61 -0.38 -36.02
CA VAL A 841 -3.40 -1.67 -35.34
C VAL A 841 -1.94 -1.84 -34.92
N ASN A 842 -0.99 -1.47 -35.78
CA ASN A 842 0.44 -1.55 -35.44
C ASN A 842 0.80 -0.66 -34.26
N LYS A 843 0.32 0.60 -34.23
CA LYS A 843 0.58 1.53 -33.13
C LYS A 843 -0.05 1.06 -31.82
N TYR A 844 -1.29 0.54 -31.87
CA TYR A 844 -1.93 -0.07 -30.70
C TYR A 844 -1.14 -1.27 -30.16
N ASN A 845 -0.78 -2.21 -31.04
CA ASN A 845 -0.01 -3.40 -30.66
C ASN A 845 1.37 -3.04 -30.09
N TYR A 846 1.99 -1.97 -30.59
CA TYR A 846 3.25 -1.47 -30.07
C TYR A 846 3.11 -0.97 -28.62
N VAL A 847 2.08 -0.18 -28.31
CA VAL A 847 1.78 0.26 -26.93
C VAL A 847 1.54 -0.93 -26.01
N VAL A 848 0.72 -1.90 -26.43
CA VAL A 848 0.45 -3.11 -25.64
C VAL A 848 1.72 -3.94 -25.41
N SER A 849 2.61 -4.02 -26.41
CA SER A 849 3.88 -4.71 -26.27
C SER A 849 4.81 -4.04 -25.24
N LEU A 850 4.79 -2.71 -25.17
CA LEU A 850 5.56 -1.94 -24.18
C LEU A 850 4.99 -2.12 -22.78
N TRP A 851 3.67 -2.08 -22.60
CA TRP A 851 3.02 -2.40 -21.31
C TRP A 851 3.42 -3.78 -20.79
N ARG A 852 3.38 -4.80 -21.65
CA ARG A 852 3.80 -6.17 -21.29
C ARG A 852 5.27 -6.21 -20.88
N ARG A 853 6.14 -5.60 -21.68
CA ARG A 853 7.58 -5.57 -21.40
C ARG A 853 7.90 -4.87 -20.07
N ILE A 854 7.26 -3.74 -19.80
CA ILE A 854 7.40 -3.01 -18.53
C ILE A 854 6.92 -3.88 -17.36
N SER A 855 5.76 -4.53 -17.48
CA SER A 855 5.22 -5.42 -16.45
C SER A 855 6.16 -6.60 -16.16
N THR A 856 6.70 -7.26 -17.20
CA THR A 856 7.64 -8.39 -17.02
C THR A 856 8.94 -7.95 -16.36
N ILE A 857 9.53 -6.83 -16.77
CA ILE A 857 10.79 -6.32 -16.18
C ILE A 857 10.55 -5.86 -14.73
N ALA A 858 9.42 -5.20 -14.45
CA ALA A 858 9.05 -4.82 -13.10
C ALA A 858 8.81 -6.04 -12.19
N GLY A 859 8.32 -7.15 -12.76
CA GLY A 859 8.16 -8.44 -12.08
C GLY A 859 9.46 -9.10 -11.63
N GLU A 860 10.56 -8.83 -12.34
CA GLU A 860 11.91 -9.25 -11.97
C GLU A 860 12.58 -8.27 -10.99
N LEU A 861 11.82 -7.30 -10.45
CA LEU A 861 12.30 -6.23 -9.56
C LEU A 861 13.43 -5.38 -10.18
N ARG A 862 13.53 -5.36 -11.51
CA ARG A 862 14.52 -4.60 -12.30
C ARG A 862 13.97 -3.23 -12.71
N TYR A 863 13.58 -2.43 -11.73
CA TYR A 863 12.88 -1.17 -11.97
C TYR A 863 13.67 -0.17 -12.83
N VAL A 864 15.01 -0.13 -12.70
CA VAL A 864 15.89 0.73 -13.52
C VAL A 864 15.72 0.45 -15.02
N ASP A 865 15.63 -0.82 -15.41
CA ASP A 865 15.44 -1.20 -16.80
C ASP A 865 14.02 -0.91 -17.30
N ALA A 866 13.02 -1.04 -16.41
CA ALA A 866 11.64 -0.68 -16.73
C ALA A 866 11.49 0.84 -16.94
N MET A 867 12.15 1.67 -16.13
CA MET A 867 12.08 3.13 -16.24
C MET A 867 12.63 3.67 -17.57
N ARG A 868 13.64 2.99 -18.14
CA ARG A 868 14.19 3.34 -19.47
C ARG A 868 13.16 3.25 -20.60
N LEU A 869 12.11 2.45 -20.43
CA LEU A 869 11.04 2.27 -21.42
C LEU A 869 9.91 3.29 -21.28
N LEU A 870 9.87 4.08 -20.20
CA LEU A 870 8.75 4.99 -19.92
C LEU A 870 8.62 6.08 -20.97
N TYR A 871 9.73 6.71 -21.36
CA TYR A 871 9.70 7.73 -22.42
C TYR A 871 9.18 7.16 -23.75
N THR A 872 9.65 5.97 -24.12
CA THR A 872 9.21 5.27 -25.33
C THR A 872 7.72 4.91 -25.26
N LEU A 873 7.22 4.51 -24.09
CA LEU A 873 5.81 4.25 -23.89
C LEU A 873 4.98 5.52 -24.11
N GLU A 874 5.38 6.64 -23.52
CA GLU A 874 4.66 7.90 -23.67
C GLU A 874 4.61 8.38 -25.12
N GLU A 875 5.74 8.27 -25.84
CA GLU A 875 5.83 8.60 -27.27
C GLU A 875 4.94 7.67 -28.11
N ALA A 876 4.98 6.35 -27.84
CA ALA A 876 4.15 5.37 -28.52
C ALA A 876 2.66 5.63 -28.28
N THR A 877 2.26 5.95 -27.05
CA THR A 877 0.88 6.27 -26.70
C THR A 877 0.40 7.54 -27.39
N LYS A 878 1.20 8.62 -27.39
CA LYS A 878 0.88 9.84 -28.14
C LYS A 878 0.75 9.54 -29.64
N GLY A 879 1.67 8.77 -30.21
CA GLY A 879 1.61 8.36 -31.61
C GLY A 879 0.34 7.58 -31.97
N PHE A 880 -0.17 6.74 -31.06
CA PHE A 880 -1.47 6.07 -31.24
C PHE A 880 -2.63 7.05 -31.20
N VAL A 881 -2.68 7.95 -30.22
CA VAL A 881 -3.72 8.98 -30.10
C VAL A 881 -3.74 9.90 -31.33
N ASP A 882 -2.57 10.32 -31.80
CA ASP A 882 -2.43 11.16 -33.01
C ASP A 882 -2.92 10.42 -34.26
N GLN A 883 -2.69 9.10 -34.34
CA GLN A 883 -3.22 8.28 -35.43
C GLN A 883 -4.75 8.19 -35.40
N VAL A 884 -5.33 8.03 -34.20
CA VAL A 884 -6.79 8.03 -34.02
C VAL A 884 -7.36 9.38 -34.45
N ASN A 885 -6.79 10.48 -33.98
CA ASN A 885 -7.21 11.83 -34.35
C ASN A 885 -7.08 12.08 -35.87
N THR A 886 -6.00 11.62 -36.49
CA THR A 886 -5.81 11.71 -37.95
C THR A 886 -6.87 10.90 -38.69
N THR A 887 -7.18 9.69 -38.22
CA THR A 887 -8.23 8.86 -38.79
C THR A 887 -9.60 9.54 -38.69
N ILE A 888 -9.94 10.09 -37.53
CA ILE A 888 -11.20 10.84 -37.32
C ILE A 888 -11.25 12.08 -38.22
N TYR A 889 -10.14 12.83 -38.33
CA TYR A 889 -10.05 13.99 -39.20
C TYR A 889 -10.28 13.63 -40.68
N LEU A 890 -9.78 12.48 -41.14
CA LEU A 890 -10.03 11.97 -42.50
C LEU A 890 -11.50 11.60 -42.73
N LEU A 891 -12.20 11.15 -41.69
CA LEU A 891 -13.62 10.75 -41.76
C LEU A 891 -14.58 11.94 -41.58
N HIS A 892 -14.16 12.98 -40.85
CA HIS A 892 -14.99 14.14 -40.51
C HIS A 892 -15.66 14.84 -41.73
N PRO A 893 -14.97 15.09 -42.87
CA PRO A 893 -15.61 15.69 -44.05
C PRO A 893 -16.79 14.89 -44.60
N ILE A 894 -16.76 13.55 -44.50
CA ILE A 894 -17.82 12.65 -44.98
C ILE A 894 -19.10 12.86 -44.16
N HIS A 895 -18.95 13.13 -42.86
CA HIS A 895 -20.07 13.45 -41.97
C HIS A 895 -20.61 14.87 -42.19
N CYS A 896 -19.73 15.82 -42.54
CA CYS A 896 -20.13 17.20 -42.84
C CYS A 896 -20.80 17.38 -44.22
N THR A 897 -20.56 16.47 -45.16
CA THR A 897 -21.35 16.40 -46.40
C THR A 897 -22.75 15.88 -46.09
N LYS A 898 -23.63 16.76 -45.58
CA LYS A 898 -25.07 16.51 -45.62
C LYS A 898 -25.42 16.23 -47.07
N GLU A 899 -25.84 15.00 -47.36
CA GLU A 899 -26.71 14.75 -48.51
C GLU A 899 -27.99 15.57 -48.27
N ARG A 900 -27.98 16.84 -48.70
CA ARG A 900 -29.22 17.53 -48.99
C ARG A 900 -29.84 16.75 -50.14
N LYS A 901 -30.73 15.81 -49.81
CA LYS A 901 -31.80 15.43 -50.72
C LYS A 901 -32.58 16.71 -50.97
N VAL A 902 -32.17 17.47 -51.99
CA VAL A 902 -33.01 18.51 -52.55
C VAL A 902 -34.16 17.74 -53.17
N HIS A 903 -35.27 17.64 -52.43
CA HIS A 903 -36.55 17.33 -53.04
C HIS A 903 -36.87 18.54 -53.93
N VAL A 904 -36.36 18.51 -55.16
CA VAL A 904 -36.98 19.27 -56.23
C VAL A 904 -38.32 18.58 -56.40
N GLU A 905 -39.36 19.10 -55.76
CA GLU A 905 -40.73 18.81 -56.18
C GLU A 905 -40.82 19.29 -57.62
N PHE A 906 -40.67 18.34 -58.55
CA PHE A 906 -40.93 18.60 -59.95
C PHE A 906 -42.43 18.69 -60.08
N ASP A 907 -42.97 19.88 -59.79
CA ASP A 907 -44.39 20.15 -59.89
C ASP A 907 -44.78 20.13 -61.38
N VAL A 908 -45.33 19.00 -61.82
CA VAL A 908 -45.75 18.71 -63.20
C VAL A 908 -46.77 19.75 -63.70
N THR A 909 -47.39 20.53 -62.79
CA THR A 909 -48.30 21.63 -63.10
C THR A 909 -47.62 22.87 -63.68
N THR A 910 -46.29 22.98 -63.60
CA THR A 910 -45.52 24.08 -64.23
C THR A 910 -45.18 23.83 -65.71
N ILE A 911 -45.28 22.58 -66.19
CA ILE A 911 -45.02 22.21 -67.59
C ILE A 911 -46.02 22.87 -68.57
N PRO A 912 -47.34 22.93 -68.30
CA PRO A 912 -48.29 23.69 -69.11
C PRO A 912 -47.97 25.19 -69.15
N ALA A 913 -47.55 25.78 -68.02
CA ALA A 913 -47.22 27.20 -67.94
C ALA A 913 -45.98 27.55 -68.77
N ILE A 914 -44.95 26.69 -68.75
CA ILE A 914 -43.75 26.83 -69.59
C ILE A 914 -44.07 26.65 -71.08
N LEU A 915 -44.98 25.73 -71.44
CA LEU A 915 -45.44 25.55 -72.82
C LEU A 915 -46.28 26.73 -73.33
N ILE A 916 -47.11 27.34 -72.47
CA ILE A 916 -47.88 28.55 -72.79
C ILE A 916 -46.91 29.73 -72.99
N VAL A 917 -45.92 29.89 -72.11
CA VAL A 917 -44.91 30.96 -72.24
C VAL A 917 -44.08 30.76 -73.51
N LEU A 918 -43.66 29.53 -73.85
CA LEU A 918 -42.98 29.23 -75.12
C LEU A 918 -43.89 29.46 -76.34
N GLY A 919 -45.19 29.16 -76.25
CA GLY A 919 -46.17 29.43 -77.31
C GLY A 919 -46.40 30.93 -77.53
N VAL A 920 -46.46 31.72 -76.46
CA VAL A 920 -46.54 33.19 -76.51
C VAL A 920 -45.25 33.78 -77.07
N LEU A 921 -44.08 33.32 -76.61
CA LEU A 921 -42.78 33.72 -77.16
C LEU A 921 -42.65 33.38 -78.65
N TYR A 922 -43.13 32.21 -79.09
CA TYR A 922 -43.16 31.84 -80.50
C TYR A 922 -44.09 32.75 -81.33
N PHE A 923 -45.22 33.17 -80.76
CA PHE A 923 -46.13 34.12 -81.42
C PHE A 923 -45.58 35.55 -81.49
N VAL A 924 -44.87 35.99 -80.43
CA VAL A 924 -44.28 37.34 -80.32
C VAL A 924 -43.00 37.46 -81.15
N LEU A 925 -42.21 36.40 -81.26
CA LEU A 925 -40.96 36.37 -82.04
C LEU A 925 -41.16 35.91 -83.48
N LYS A 926 -42.40 35.67 -83.93
CA LYS A 926 -42.70 35.30 -85.31
C LYS A 926 -42.39 36.49 -86.23
N PRO A 927 -41.38 36.41 -87.11
CA PRO A 927 -41.01 37.54 -87.97
C PRO A 927 -42.18 37.90 -88.90
N GLY A 928 -42.61 39.16 -88.83
CA GLY A 928 -43.62 39.72 -89.73
C GLY A 928 -43.17 39.58 -91.18
N ARG A 929 -44.08 39.13 -92.06
CA ARG A 929 -43.81 39.00 -93.51
C ARG A 929 -43.37 40.37 -94.08
N PRO A 930 -42.29 40.43 -94.88
CA PRO A 930 -41.91 41.67 -95.54
C PRO A 930 -43.00 42.07 -96.55
N LYS A 931 -43.43 43.33 -96.51
CA LYS A 931 -44.30 43.92 -97.53
C LYS A 931 -43.58 43.85 -98.90
N PRO A 932 -44.25 43.43 -99.99
CA PRO A 932 -43.65 43.46 -101.31
C PRO A 932 -43.46 44.90 -101.78
N LYS A 933 -42.27 45.22 -102.30
CA LYS A 933 -42.06 46.41 -103.14
C LYS A 933 -42.63 46.11 -104.53
N ILE A 934 -43.58 46.93 -104.97
CA ILE A 934 -43.90 47.12 -106.39
C ILE A 934 -43.20 48.43 -106.77
N ASN A 935 -42.57 48.44 -107.95
CA ASN A 935 -41.74 49.50 -108.54
C ASN A 935 -42.20 50.93 -108.27
#